data_AF-A0A0P1KS93-F1
#
_entry.id   AF-A0A0P1KS93-F1
#
_cell.length_a   1.000
_cell.length_b   1.000
_cell.length_c   1.000
_cell.angle_alpha   90.00
_cell.angle_beta   90.00
_cell.angle_gamma   90.00
#
_symmetry.space_group_name_H-M   'P 1'
#
loop_
_entity.id
_entity.type
_entity.pdbx_description
1 polymer ?
#
loop_
_entity_poly.entity_id
_entity_poly.type
_entity_poly.pdbx_seq_one_letter_code
_entity_poly.pdbx_strand_id
1 'polypeptide(L)'
;MNSNSPRGLKYICDPLELTQFFSEGEVVKQEIEFVSVLTDIDFNPKSRCLFQFSNFKPGESLSPDYTCKITCNNVETLSLTKLTLSLVSQQFDLDFPDLDDAEGFCMEDIHLEKLCFVCCKGTFVTCDSKGGIFLQGLRIIDVHTSLFDTTKRDERSPINRTVCVIFDNLVKLNDNSKAQFKFVKLQNYDTAMRKYVQSRQESMLSLKEKNPLFGLLKPRINHDSQNDFDSQLPDPDSNLDNAEIYGHCVPNGSLDSRTRSIGPNDAIEESQNSSLARSFGGPVTIPSTENHMSSQRFSSPISRASPAGEREDIRSGRDYGTRAIDSNKRSAIVSSDEESQDESSLDDDILEFSLSARSAEKDVSLEALEGNQLTSKRQKIQSLGDMTQKDPNSYMFRASLDESLVISGMVLGLRINDASSSPSIALYIDTDASYNKSSSANLCLYKNCTEVLAYTSDNITLNSRLLTAKNSVEMLEELRWGVEEKEVELKVKKSSIFLADGYFTFAWTLISMKTASDVPQAILSQTSHTPRSSQVVGSSQEASQDSLDPLKTFSEISVSGNEVEFMRTFALLVGAKPFGSKMHKFVFTDFTSHPKNKLSAFDSFLGAYTNRLRQDMAFPLVIYNDHFREFTSQIQRHTGYEFNQLFSGNDNNLSNRGIVCRLLLKVKLYAGGIDGIVRRCEPVIATKRLQVDEETHLAEFYDRAIRVIPQIVLLNNFESYKTFFPIAMFRGLVVLDTNGAQNQHRAPSASQPTEGALQPLPQRPPPNLHIELEHLTINRHMEIPVLYGLDMTDSSHLYELRAKVVAAIRTSELLAFYITNDYISQDMLDPTRVLRVEIPGHSNMDYFFGTYASQETHRDLVARDAQLGTMIGETFTFRLVAFAVPVSPSRFLRIWCPVECTIQELSYEQAARRAQATAKVKLEDS
;
A
#
# COMPACT_ATOMS: atom_id res chain seq x y z
N MET A 1 29.18 -38.73 -29.21
CA MET A 1 27.81 -38.85 -28.68
C MET A 1 27.51 -37.50 -28.08
N ASN A 2 26.72 -36.68 -28.77
CA ASN A 2 26.66 -35.26 -28.45
C ASN A 2 25.47 -35.02 -27.51
N SER A 3 25.77 -34.79 -26.24
CA SER A 3 24.78 -34.38 -25.25
C SER A 3 24.39 -32.92 -25.52
N ASN A 4 23.26 -32.71 -26.19
CA ASN A 4 22.64 -31.38 -26.27
C ASN A 4 22.41 -30.87 -24.84
N SER A 5 23.14 -29.83 -24.43
CA SER A 5 22.82 -29.10 -23.21
C SER A 5 21.46 -28.41 -23.39
N PRO A 6 20.63 -28.33 -22.33
CA PRO A 6 19.35 -27.64 -22.43
C PRO A 6 19.59 -26.14 -22.62
N ARG A 7 19.14 -25.57 -23.75
CA ARG A 7 19.14 -24.13 -24.02
C ARG A 7 18.08 -23.40 -23.17
N GLY A 8 18.23 -23.46 -21.86
CA GLY A 8 17.36 -22.81 -20.88
C GLY A 8 18.18 -22.03 -19.85
N LEU A 9 17.59 -20.92 -19.37
CA LEU A 9 18.13 -20.11 -18.28
C LEU A 9 18.28 -20.96 -17.01
N LYS A 10 19.50 -21.07 -16.47
CA LYS A 10 19.76 -21.78 -15.21
C LYS A 10 19.92 -20.77 -14.07
N TYR A 11 19.03 -20.82 -13.09
CA TYR A 11 19.19 -20.07 -11.85
C TYR A 11 20.36 -20.66 -11.03
N ILE A 12 21.24 -19.79 -10.53
CA ILE A 12 22.43 -20.13 -9.74
C ILE A 12 22.19 -19.68 -8.29
N CYS A 13 22.16 -20.64 -7.35
CA CYS A 13 21.93 -20.33 -5.93
C CYS A 13 23.24 -20.00 -5.20
N ASP A 14 24.33 -20.65 -5.60
CA ASP A 14 25.66 -20.55 -5.01
C ASP A 14 26.74 -20.31 -6.10
N PRO A 15 27.70 -19.37 -5.91
CA PRO A 15 28.78 -19.13 -6.87
C PRO A 15 29.58 -20.38 -7.27
N LEU A 16 29.70 -21.35 -6.36
CA LEU A 16 30.41 -22.60 -6.61
C LEU A 16 29.71 -23.47 -7.67
N GLU A 17 28.42 -23.27 -7.94
CA GLU A 17 27.73 -23.94 -9.05
C GLU A 17 28.28 -23.53 -10.42
N LEU A 18 28.90 -22.34 -10.54
CA LEU A 18 29.56 -21.93 -11.78
C LEU A 18 30.75 -22.83 -12.15
N THR A 19 31.35 -23.50 -11.16
CA THR A 19 32.46 -24.45 -11.41
C THR A 19 32.03 -25.66 -12.26
N GLN A 20 30.72 -25.96 -12.31
CA GLN A 20 30.14 -27.06 -13.07
C GLN A 20 30.17 -26.83 -14.61
N PHE A 21 30.47 -25.61 -15.07
CA PHE A 21 30.52 -25.26 -16.50
C PHE A 21 31.95 -25.04 -17.03
N PHE A 22 32.98 -25.38 -16.26
CA PHE A 22 34.35 -25.44 -16.79
C PHE A 22 34.58 -26.78 -17.49
N SER A 23 35.03 -26.71 -18.73
CA SER A 23 35.33 -27.84 -19.61
C SER A 23 36.67 -27.60 -20.29
N GLU A 24 37.57 -28.60 -20.23
CA GLU A 24 38.85 -28.54 -20.91
C GLU A 24 38.64 -28.56 -22.44
N GLY A 25 39.18 -27.57 -23.16
CA GLY A 25 39.14 -27.50 -24.62
C GLY A 25 37.82 -27.10 -25.28
N GLU A 26 36.71 -26.98 -24.54
CA GLU A 26 35.40 -26.55 -25.06
C GLU A 26 34.93 -25.21 -24.48
N VAL A 27 34.43 -24.32 -25.35
CA VAL A 27 33.86 -23.02 -24.97
C VAL A 27 32.38 -23.16 -24.66
N VAL A 28 32.03 -23.33 -23.38
CA VAL A 28 30.64 -23.40 -22.94
C VAL A 28 30.05 -22.00 -22.82
N LYS A 29 28.81 -21.85 -23.31
CA LYS A 29 27.97 -20.66 -23.12
C LYS A 29 26.67 -21.08 -22.44
N GLN A 30 26.38 -20.49 -21.30
CA GLN A 30 25.17 -20.78 -20.51
C GLN A 30 24.50 -19.48 -20.11
N GLU A 31 23.19 -19.35 -20.34
CA GLU A 31 22.42 -18.26 -19.74
C GLU A 31 22.18 -18.56 -18.26
N ILE A 32 22.53 -17.61 -17.40
CA ILE A 32 22.36 -17.70 -15.95
C ILE A 32 21.53 -16.54 -15.40
N GLU A 33 20.81 -16.81 -14.33
CA GLU A 33 20.19 -15.82 -13.45
C GLU A 33 20.69 -16.06 -12.03
N PHE A 34 21.03 -15.03 -11.28
CA PHE A 34 21.46 -15.16 -9.89
C PHE A 34 21.04 -13.94 -9.06
N VAL A 35 21.15 -14.05 -7.74
CA VAL A 35 20.89 -12.97 -6.80
C VAL A 35 22.13 -12.72 -5.95
N SER A 36 22.48 -11.45 -5.79
CA SER A 36 23.66 -11.01 -5.05
C SER A 36 23.53 -9.55 -4.60
N VAL A 37 24.50 -9.05 -3.83
CA VAL A 37 24.60 -7.62 -3.46
C VAL A 37 25.76 -7.00 -4.23
N LEU A 38 25.51 -5.85 -4.86
CA LEU A 38 26.54 -5.07 -5.56
C LEU A 38 27.55 -4.54 -4.55
N THR A 39 28.83 -4.89 -4.74
CA THR A 39 29.94 -4.44 -3.90
C THR A 39 30.74 -3.33 -4.55
N ASP A 40 31.00 -3.40 -5.86
CA ASP A 40 31.91 -2.48 -6.55
C ASP A 40 31.54 -2.28 -8.04
N ILE A 41 31.93 -1.13 -8.61
CA ILE A 41 31.79 -0.78 -10.03
C ILE A 41 33.14 -0.25 -10.56
N ASP A 42 33.66 -0.84 -11.64
CA ASP A 42 34.79 -0.33 -12.44
C ASP A 42 34.26 0.10 -13.82
N PHE A 43 34.02 1.40 -14.01
CA PHE A 43 33.56 1.96 -15.28
C PHE A 43 34.71 2.61 -16.05
N ASN A 44 35.11 1.98 -17.16
CA ASN A 44 36.10 2.49 -18.09
C ASN A 44 35.45 2.79 -19.46
N PRO A 45 35.15 4.07 -19.79
CA PRO A 45 34.45 4.46 -21.02
C PRO A 45 35.04 3.92 -22.33
N LYS A 46 36.34 3.64 -22.33
CA LYS A 46 37.12 3.21 -23.50
C LYS A 46 37.15 1.69 -23.71
N SER A 47 36.57 0.89 -22.79
CA SER A 47 36.68 -0.58 -22.89
C SER A 47 35.56 -1.40 -22.22
N ARG A 48 35.11 -1.06 -21.00
CA ARG A 48 34.21 -1.92 -20.23
C ARG A 48 33.55 -1.19 -19.06
N CYS A 49 32.43 -1.75 -18.60
CA CYS A 49 32.00 -1.62 -17.22
C CYS A 49 32.07 -2.99 -16.55
N LEU A 50 32.61 -3.07 -15.34
CA LEU A 50 32.52 -4.23 -14.47
C LEU A 50 31.60 -3.91 -13.30
N PHE A 51 30.76 -4.88 -12.94
CA PHE A 51 30.00 -4.88 -11.69
C PHE A 51 30.44 -6.11 -10.87
N GLN A 52 30.87 -5.86 -9.63
CA GLN A 52 31.31 -6.89 -8.70
C GLN A 52 30.22 -7.13 -7.66
N PHE A 53 29.97 -8.39 -7.30
CA PHE A 53 28.92 -8.76 -6.36
C PHE A 53 29.40 -9.79 -5.34
N SER A 54 28.81 -9.77 -4.13
CA SER A 54 29.07 -10.77 -3.09
C SER A 54 27.82 -11.27 -2.37
N ASN A 55 27.89 -12.54 -1.95
CA ASN A 55 26.95 -13.25 -1.10
C ASN A 55 27.46 -13.39 0.36
N PHE A 56 28.62 -12.81 0.68
CA PHE A 56 29.22 -12.66 2.02
C PHE A 56 29.36 -13.96 2.83
N LYS A 57 29.68 -15.08 2.16
CA LYS A 57 29.80 -16.39 2.82
C LYS A 57 30.85 -16.40 3.95
N PRO A 58 30.60 -17.10 5.08
CA PRO A 58 31.54 -17.11 6.19
C PRO A 58 32.82 -17.90 5.87
N GLY A 59 33.94 -17.18 5.65
CA GLY A 59 35.28 -17.75 5.57
C GLY A 59 35.93 -17.80 4.18
N GLU A 60 35.28 -17.25 3.16
CA GLU A 60 35.87 -17.12 1.81
C GLU A 60 36.72 -15.83 1.66
N SER A 61 37.37 -15.68 0.51
CA SER A 61 38.45 -14.72 0.25
C SER A 61 37.99 -13.28 -0.03
N LEU A 62 38.94 -12.33 -0.05
CA LEU A 62 38.78 -10.93 -0.49
C LEU A 62 38.45 -10.75 -2.00
N SER A 63 37.94 -11.79 -2.64
CA SER A 63 37.58 -11.84 -4.05
C SER A 63 36.06 -11.74 -4.19
N PRO A 64 35.50 -11.00 -5.17
CA PRO A 64 34.06 -10.99 -5.41
C PRO A 64 33.56 -12.39 -5.77
N ASP A 65 32.33 -12.71 -5.37
CA ASP A 65 31.66 -13.97 -5.71
C ASP A 65 31.28 -14.02 -7.21
N TYR A 66 30.93 -12.86 -7.77
CA TYR A 66 30.59 -12.69 -9.18
C TYR A 66 31.21 -11.41 -9.75
N THR A 67 31.73 -11.47 -10.97
CA THR A 67 32.11 -10.29 -11.76
C THR A 67 31.38 -10.31 -13.10
N CYS A 68 30.46 -9.36 -13.29
CA CYS A 68 29.76 -9.18 -14.57
C CYS A 68 30.40 -8.07 -15.39
N LYS A 69 30.45 -8.24 -16.72
CA LYS A 69 31.03 -7.30 -17.66
C LYS A 69 30.00 -6.80 -18.68
N ILE A 70 30.02 -5.50 -18.93
CA ILE A 70 29.51 -4.88 -20.17
C ILE A 70 30.73 -4.41 -20.99
N THR A 71 30.70 -4.55 -22.31
CA THR A 71 31.75 -4.07 -23.23
C THR A 71 31.40 -2.70 -23.80
N CYS A 72 32.25 -1.70 -23.60
CA CYS A 72 32.07 -0.32 -24.08
C CYS A 72 32.77 -0.10 -25.43
N ASN A 73 32.70 -1.08 -26.34
CA ASN A 73 33.52 -1.12 -27.55
C ASN A 73 33.02 -0.21 -28.68
N ASN A 74 31.75 0.23 -28.64
CA ASN A 74 31.19 1.17 -29.60
C ASN A 74 30.36 2.25 -28.87
N VAL A 75 29.96 3.30 -29.60
CA VAL A 75 29.21 4.43 -29.02
C VAL A 75 27.88 3.98 -28.42
N GLU A 76 27.19 3.04 -29.08
CA GLU A 76 25.89 2.52 -28.64
C GLU A 76 25.98 1.77 -27.29
N THR A 77 26.94 0.85 -27.14
CA THR A 77 27.12 0.13 -25.87
C THR A 77 27.67 1.03 -24.77
N LEU A 78 28.47 2.04 -25.10
CA LEU A 78 28.87 3.08 -24.15
C LEU A 78 27.65 3.91 -23.68
N SER A 79 26.79 4.38 -24.59
CA SER A 79 25.56 5.09 -24.26
C SER A 79 24.59 4.23 -23.43
N LEU A 80 24.42 2.96 -23.80
CA LEU A 80 23.61 2.00 -23.03
C LEU A 80 24.21 1.75 -21.64
N THR A 81 25.54 1.65 -21.53
CA THR A 81 26.23 1.53 -20.23
C THR A 81 26.01 2.77 -19.36
N LYS A 82 26.12 3.98 -19.92
CA LYS A 82 25.83 5.23 -19.18
C LYS A 82 24.36 5.30 -18.74
N LEU A 83 23.42 4.86 -19.58
CA LEU A 83 22.01 4.74 -19.22
C LEU A 83 21.82 3.74 -18.05
N THR A 84 22.42 2.55 -18.13
CA THR A 84 22.36 1.54 -17.07
C THR A 84 22.94 2.06 -15.76
N LEU A 85 24.09 2.73 -15.80
CA LEU A 85 24.68 3.38 -14.61
C LEU A 85 23.77 4.48 -14.06
N SER A 86 23.19 5.33 -14.89
CA SER A 86 22.25 6.37 -14.45
C SER A 86 21.01 5.78 -13.77
N LEU A 87 20.44 4.69 -14.29
CA LEU A 87 19.31 3.98 -13.67
C LEU A 87 19.69 3.30 -12.35
N VAL A 88 20.88 2.69 -12.26
CA VAL A 88 21.41 2.10 -11.02
C VAL A 88 21.65 3.19 -9.96
N SER A 89 22.20 4.34 -10.35
CA SER A 89 22.38 5.52 -9.52
C SER A 89 21.05 6.05 -8.97
N GLN A 90 20.04 6.27 -9.83
CA GLN A 90 18.73 6.78 -9.42
C GLN A 90 17.98 5.84 -8.46
N GLN A 91 18.12 4.52 -8.62
CA GLN A 91 17.36 3.53 -7.84
C GLN A 91 18.00 3.18 -6.50
N PHE A 92 19.34 3.16 -6.43
CA PHE A 92 20.07 2.94 -5.17
C PHE A 92 20.56 4.24 -4.52
N ASP A 93 20.21 5.41 -5.08
CA ASP A 93 20.60 6.74 -4.59
C ASP A 93 22.14 6.88 -4.51
N LEU A 94 22.85 6.42 -5.55
CA LEU A 94 24.32 6.40 -5.57
C LEU A 94 24.87 7.63 -6.31
N ASP A 95 25.66 8.44 -5.61
CA ASP A 95 26.36 9.62 -6.14
C ASP A 95 27.52 9.21 -7.06
N PHE A 96 27.23 8.93 -8.33
CA PHE A 96 28.26 8.61 -9.32
C PHE A 96 29.00 9.87 -9.80
N PRO A 97 30.32 9.78 -10.07
CA PRO A 97 31.07 10.81 -10.81
C PRO A 97 30.49 11.08 -12.21
N ASP A 98 30.92 12.17 -12.83
CA ASP A 98 30.46 12.55 -14.17
C ASP A 98 30.77 11.45 -15.19
N LEU A 99 29.71 10.87 -15.78
CA LEU A 99 29.80 9.78 -16.73
C LEU A 99 30.45 10.21 -18.06
N ASP A 100 30.58 11.50 -18.33
CA ASP A 100 31.27 12.06 -19.50
C ASP A 100 32.79 12.27 -19.30
N ASP A 101 33.36 11.94 -18.13
CA ASP A 101 34.81 11.87 -17.94
C ASP A 101 35.44 10.80 -18.86
N ALA A 102 36.60 11.11 -19.44
CA ALA A 102 37.35 10.24 -20.34
C ALA A 102 38.23 9.21 -19.61
N GLU A 103 38.50 9.36 -18.31
CA GLU A 103 39.22 8.36 -17.51
C GLU A 103 38.27 7.33 -16.88
N GLY A 104 37.02 7.70 -16.61
CA GLY A 104 36.01 6.86 -15.98
C GLY A 104 36.04 6.94 -14.44
N PHE A 105 35.49 5.93 -13.76
CA PHE A 105 35.54 5.86 -12.29
C PHE A 105 35.58 4.42 -11.77
N CYS A 106 36.19 4.26 -10.59
CA CYS A 106 36.02 3.07 -9.75
C CYS A 106 35.26 3.49 -8.48
N MET A 107 34.32 2.67 -8.05
CA MET A 107 33.53 2.86 -6.84
C MET A 107 33.50 1.53 -6.09
N GLU A 108 34.25 1.46 -4.99
CA GLU A 108 34.54 0.24 -4.22
C GLU A 108 33.74 0.24 -2.89
N ASP A 109 33.62 -0.93 -2.26
CA ASP A 109 33.07 -1.06 -0.89
C ASP A 109 31.62 -0.53 -0.70
N ILE A 110 30.83 -0.43 -1.78
CA ILE A 110 29.45 0.12 -1.82
C ILE A 110 28.56 -0.47 -0.72
N HIS A 111 28.70 -1.77 -0.50
CA HIS A 111 27.97 -2.54 0.51
C HIS A 111 28.20 -2.09 1.97
N LEU A 112 29.23 -1.29 2.25
CA LEU A 112 29.47 -0.68 3.57
C LEU A 112 28.55 0.51 3.85
N GLU A 113 28.00 1.14 2.80
CA GLU A 113 27.14 2.32 2.89
C GLU A 113 25.69 2.07 2.46
N LYS A 114 25.45 1.30 1.39
CA LYS A 114 24.10 0.96 0.90
C LYS A 114 24.03 -0.49 0.42
N LEU A 115 23.12 -1.28 0.99
CA LEU A 115 22.89 -2.67 0.58
C LEU A 115 22.09 -2.75 -0.72
N CYS A 116 22.81 -2.79 -1.84
CA CYS A 116 22.26 -2.79 -3.18
C CYS A 116 21.98 -4.22 -3.67
N PHE A 117 20.83 -4.80 -3.25
CA PHE A 117 20.41 -6.15 -3.67
C PHE A 117 19.90 -6.16 -5.13
N VAL A 118 20.43 -7.09 -5.92
CA VAL A 118 20.08 -7.23 -7.35
C VAL A 118 19.88 -8.69 -7.74
N CYS A 119 19.06 -8.88 -8.76
CA CYS A 119 18.98 -10.09 -9.55
C CYS A 119 19.62 -9.83 -10.92
N CYS A 120 20.69 -10.54 -11.22
CA CYS A 120 21.48 -10.37 -12.44
C CYS A 120 21.19 -11.51 -13.41
N LYS A 121 20.85 -11.17 -14.66
CA LYS A 121 20.76 -12.11 -15.79
C LYS A 121 21.93 -11.86 -16.73
N GLY A 122 22.59 -12.93 -17.18
CA GLY A 122 23.73 -12.81 -18.08
C GLY A 122 24.11 -14.12 -18.77
N THR A 123 24.99 -14.02 -19.76
CA THR A 123 25.63 -15.21 -20.37
C THR A 123 26.94 -15.48 -19.65
N PHE A 124 27.04 -16.60 -18.94
CA PHE A 124 28.32 -17.13 -18.50
C PHE A 124 29.01 -17.79 -19.67
N VAL A 125 30.26 -17.40 -19.93
CA VAL A 125 31.11 -17.93 -21.00
C VAL A 125 32.40 -18.43 -20.37
N THR A 126 32.73 -19.70 -20.59
CA THR A 126 33.94 -20.35 -20.09
C THR A 126 34.86 -20.80 -21.24
N CYS A 127 36.15 -20.91 -20.95
CA CYS A 127 37.14 -21.59 -21.77
C CYS A 127 38.21 -22.11 -20.79
N ASP A 128 38.40 -23.43 -20.76
CA ASP A 128 39.31 -24.11 -19.83
C ASP A 128 39.04 -23.70 -18.37
N SER A 129 40.00 -23.04 -17.70
CA SER A 129 39.93 -22.58 -16.32
C SER A 129 39.52 -21.10 -16.16
N LYS A 130 39.08 -20.43 -17.25
CA LYS A 130 38.70 -19.02 -17.24
C LYS A 130 37.24 -18.85 -17.60
N GLY A 131 36.52 -18.04 -16.83
CA GLY A 131 35.11 -17.74 -17.04
C GLY A 131 34.83 -16.25 -16.88
N GLY A 132 33.79 -15.77 -17.56
CA GLY A 132 33.29 -14.40 -17.42
C GLY A 132 31.79 -14.33 -17.64
N ILE A 133 31.10 -13.50 -16.86
CA ILE A 133 29.67 -13.26 -17.02
C ILE A 133 29.49 -11.99 -17.85
N PHE A 134 28.83 -12.09 -19.00
CA PHE A 134 28.40 -10.94 -19.78
C PHE A 134 26.99 -10.55 -19.33
N LEU A 135 26.82 -9.33 -18.82
CA LEU A 135 25.55 -8.88 -18.27
C LEU A 135 24.53 -8.66 -19.40
N GLN A 136 23.36 -9.29 -19.30
CA GLN A 136 22.22 -9.09 -20.20
C GLN A 136 21.16 -8.18 -19.56
N GLY A 137 20.98 -8.26 -18.24
CA GLY A 137 20.01 -7.46 -17.51
C GLY A 137 20.26 -7.47 -16.00
N LEU A 138 19.85 -6.38 -15.34
CA LEU A 138 19.98 -6.17 -13.90
C LEU A 138 18.63 -5.69 -13.36
N ARG A 139 17.97 -6.52 -12.55
CA ARG A 139 16.69 -6.21 -11.90
C ARG A 139 16.97 -5.94 -10.41
N ILE A 140 16.56 -4.78 -9.93
CA ILE A 140 16.73 -4.39 -8.53
C ILE A 140 15.73 -5.16 -7.65
N ILE A 141 16.18 -5.55 -6.45
CA ILE A 141 15.33 -6.22 -5.45
C ILE A 141 15.10 -5.24 -4.30
N ASP A 142 13.84 -4.80 -4.12
CA ASP A 142 13.46 -4.10 -2.90
C ASP A 142 13.44 -5.08 -1.71
N VAL A 143 14.30 -4.79 -0.73
CA VAL A 143 14.44 -5.59 0.49
C VAL A 143 13.22 -5.42 1.41
N HIS A 144 12.51 -4.28 1.35
CA HIS A 144 11.36 -4.01 2.23
C HIS A 144 10.18 -4.92 1.88
N THR A 145 9.76 -4.95 0.61
CA THR A 145 8.74 -5.90 0.12
C THR A 145 9.20 -7.35 0.14
N SER A 146 10.49 -7.64 -0.05
CA SER A 146 11.00 -9.03 -0.10
C SER A 146 11.18 -9.69 1.27
N LEU A 147 11.62 -8.95 2.30
CA LEU A 147 11.95 -9.51 3.62
C LEU A 147 11.12 -8.96 4.79
N PHE A 148 10.71 -7.68 4.75
CA PHE A 148 10.16 -7.00 5.93
C PHE A 148 8.61 -6.98 5.95
N ASP A 149 7.95 -7.05 4.79
CA ASP A 149 6.51 -7.28 4.70
C ASP A 149 6.16 -8.75 4.95
N THR A 150 5.48 -9.03 6.06
CA THR A 150 5.03 -10.39 6.42
C THR A 150 3.77 -10.85 5.69
N THR A 151 3.07 -9.96 4.96
CA THR A 151 1.79 -10.25 4.31
C THR A 151 1.92 -10.86 2.92
N LYS A 152 3.02 -10.60 2.21
CA LYS A 152 3.26 -11.03 0.81
C LYS A 152 4.37 -12.09 0.68
N ARG A 153 4.51 -12.97 1.69
CA ARG A 153 5.54 -14.01 1.73
C ARG A 153 5.33 -15.13 0.70
N ASP A 154 5.89 -14.96 -0.51
CA ASP A 154 6.25 -16.11 -1.33
C ASP A 154 7.50 -16.80 -0.75
N GLU A 155 7.28 -17.65 0.25
CA GLU A 155 8.30 -18.46 0.93
C GLU A 155 8.94 -19.55 0.03
N ARG A 156 8.57 -19.65 -1.25
CA ARG A 156 9.04 -20.69 -2.18
C ARG A 156 9.87 -20.19 -3.35
N SER A 157 9.84 -18.89 -3.65
CA SER A 157 10.69 -18.31 -4.69
C SER A 157 12.19 -18.55 -4.40
N PRO A 158 12.99 -19.06 -5.36
CA PRO A 158 14.42 -19.28 -5.17
C PRO A 158 15.17 -17.95 -4.94
N ILE A 159 14.67 -16.85 -5.52
CA ILE A 159 15.15 -15.48 -5.28
C ILE A 159 15.04 -15.13 -3.80
N ASN A 160 13.84 -15.26 -3.21
CA ASN A 160 13.61 -14.95 -1.79
C ASN A 160 14.50 -15.81 -0.87
N ARG A 161 14.67 -17.10 -1.21
CA ARG A 161 15.59 -17.99 -0.48
C ARG A 161 17.05 -17.51 -0.56
N THR A 162 17.55 -17.10 -1.72
CA THR A 162 18.91 -16.56 -1.85
C THR A 162 19.06 -15.22 -1.10
N VAL A 163 18.09 -14.30 -1.21
CA VAL A 163 18.07 -13.03 -0.43
C VAL A 163 18.14 -13.31 1.08
N CYS A 164 17.34 -14.25 1.59
CA CYS A 164 17.39 -14.67 3.00
C CYS A 164 18.78 -15.18 3.42
N VAL A 165 19.44 -16.01 2.59
CA VAL A 165 20.76 -16.57 2.89
C VAL A 165 21.85 -15.50 2.90
N ILE A 166 21.82 -14.55 1.95
CA ILE A 166 22.73 -13.40 1.92
C ILE A 166 22.50 -12.51 3.14
N PHE A 167 21.25 -12.27 3.54
CA PHE A 167 20.93 -11.45 4.71
C PHE A 167 21.39 -12.14 6.01
N ASP A 168 21.16 -13.44 6.18
CA ASP A 168 21.69 -14.21 7.31
C ASP A 168 23.23 -14.24 7.32
N ASN A 169 23.90 -14.11 6.17
CA ASN A 169 25.34 -13.93 6.07
C ASN A 169 25.78 -12.52 6.50
N LEU A 170 25.10 -11.47 6.05
CA LEU A 170 25.34 -10.09 6.49
C LEU A 170 25.14 -9.91 8.00
N VAL A 171 24.22 -10.64 8.63
CA VAL A 171 24.09 -10.70 10.10
C VAL A 171 25.35 -11.29 10.75
N LYS A 172 25.87 -12.42 10.27
CA LYS A 172 27.13 -13.00 10.76
C LYS A 172 28.33 -12.05 10.56
N LEU A 173 28.33 -11.29 9.46
CA LEU A 173 29.36 -10.30 9.14
C LEU A 173 29.28 -9.06 10.06
N ASN A 174 28.06 -8.60 10.36
CA ASN A 174 27.82 -7.55 11.34
C ASN A 174 28.32 -7.96 12.73
N ASP A 175 28.03 -9.19 13.16
CA ASP A 175 28.45 -9.74 14.46
C ASP A 175 29.98 -9.96 14.56
N ASN A 176 30.68 -10.07 13.43
CA ASN A 176 32.14 -10.20 13.40
C ASN A 176 32.83 -8.86 13.70
N SER A 177 33.46 -8.76 14.87
CA SER A 177 34.17 -7.54 15.33
C SER A 177 35.35 -7.11 14.46
N LYS A 178 35.86 -7.98 13.57
CA LYS A 178 36.93 -7.65 12.61
C LYS A 178 36.42 -7.17 11.25
N ALA A 179 35.14 -7.35 10.94
CA ALA A 179 34.57 -6.94 9.66
C ALA A 179 34.23 -5.45 9.65
N GLN A 180 34.56 -4.75 8.56
CA GLN A 180 34.26 -3.32 8.39
C GLN A 180 32.75 -3.06 8.30
N PHE A 181 32.00 -3.96 7.68
CA PHE A 181 30.55 -3.93 7.54
C PHE A 181 29.83 -3.96 8.89
N LYS A 182 28.92 -3.02 9.11
CA LYS A 182 28.02 -2.93 10.27
C LYS A 182 26.71 -2.30 9.81
N PHE A 183 25.56 -2.88 10.13
CA PHE A 183 24.26 -2.33 9.68
C PHE A 183 24.03 -0.88 10.12
N VAL A 184 24.54 -0.50 11.29
CA VAL A 184 24.44 0.87 11.85
C VAL A 184 25.21 1.95 11.07
N LYS A 185 26.04 1.58 10.08
CA LYS A 185 26.71 2.52 9.16
C LYS A 185 25.89 2.80 7.90
N LEU A 186 24.92 1.95 7.57
CA LEU A 186 24.21 2.04 6.29
C LEU A 186 23.32 3.27 6.26
N GLN A 187 23.37 4.01 5.16
CA GLN A 187 22.56 5.21 4.96
C GLN A 187 21.05 4.86 4.96
N ASN A 188 20.69 3.65 4.52
CA ASN A 188 19.32 3.13 4.50
C ASN A 188 18.92 2.29 5.74
N TYR A 189 19.57 2.46 6.89
CA TYR A 189 19.27 1.69 8.11
C TYR A 189 18.00 2.15 8.87
N ASP A 190 16.84 1.75 8.34
CA ASP A 190 15.52 2.12 8.86
C ASP A 190 15.08 1.36 10.14
N THR A 191 13.87 1.65 10.63
CA THR A 191 13.29 1.00 11.83
C THR A 191 12.73 -0.41 11.54
N ALA A 192 12.24 -0.70 10.33
CA ALA A 192 11.80 -2.03 9.93
C ALA A 192 12.99 -2.99 9.82
N MET A 193 14.04 -2.59 9.11
CA MET A 193 15.30 -3.32 8.99
C MET A 193 15.92 -3.59 10.36
N ARG A 194 15.97 -2.58 11.26
CA ARG A 194 16.44 -2.76 12.64
C ARG A 194 15.68 -3.84 13.40
N LYS A 195 14.34 -3.82 13.35
CA LYS A 195 13.49 -4.85 13.99
C LYS A 195 13.72 -6.23 13.39
N TYR A 196 13.87 -6.32 12.06
CA TYR A 196 14.14 -7.57 11.37
C TYR A 196 15.52 -8.15 11.72
N VAL A 197 16.58 -7.32 11.70
CA VAL A 197 17.95 -7.70 12.12
C VAL A 197 17.94 -8.21 13.57
N GLN A 198 17.31 -7.48 14.50
CA GLN A 198 17.20 -7.90 15.90
C GLN A 198 16.47 -9.25 16.02
N SER A 199 15.30 -9.40 15.40
CA SER A 199 14.52 -10.64 15.45
C SER A 199 15.27 -11.84 14.82
N ARG A 200 16.06 -11.60 13.76
CA ARG A 200 16.94 -12.60 13.16
C ARG A 200 18.12 -12.97 14.07
N GLN A 201 18.78 -12.00 14.70
CA GLN A 201 19.85 -12.26 15.69
C GLN A 201 19.32 -13.07 16.88
N GLU A 202 18.18 -12.68 17.46
CA GLU A 202 17.51 -13.42 18.55
C GLU A 202 17.16 -14.86 18.12
N SER A 203 16.63 -15.04 16.91
CA SER A 203 16.33 -16.36 16.35
C SER A 203 17.59 -17.22 16.18
N MET A 204 18.66 -16.66 15.60
CA MET A 204 19.95 -17.34 15.40
C MET A 204 20.68 -17.67 16.71
N LEU A 205 20.52 -16.85 17.75
CA LEU A 205 21.00 -17.16 19.10
C LEU A 205 20.20 -18.33 19.71
N SER A 206 18.86 -18.31 19.62
CA SER A 206 18.01 -19.40 20.12
C SER A 206 18.28 -20.75 19.44
N LEU A 207 18.76 -20.74 18.19
CA LEU A 207 19.20 -21.92 17.46
C LEU A 207 20.55 -22.48 17.96
N LYS A 208 21.46 -21.62 18.42
CA LYS A 208 22.72 -22.04 19.07
C LYS A 208 22.49 -22.62 20.47
N GLU A 209 21.48 -22.13 21.20
CA GLU A 209 21.12 -22.65 22.52
C GLU A 209 20.37 -23.98 22.47
N LYS A 210 19.68 -24.30 21.35
CA LYS A 210 18.99 -25.58 21.12
C LYS A 210 19.95 -26.72 20.77
N ASN A 211 20.91 -26.97 21.66
CA ASN A 211 21.78 -28.15 21.61
C ASN A 211 21.11 -29.32 22.36
N PRO A 212 20.50 -30.30 21.67
CA PRO A 212 19.51 -31.22 22.26
C PRO A 212 20.09 -32.24 23.24
N LEU A 213 21.41 -32.31 23.39
CA LEU A 213 22.10 -33.23 24.31
C LEU A 213 22.46 -32.62 25.68
N PHE A 214 22.40 -31.29 25.83
CA PHE A 214 22.81 -30.60 27.08
C PHE A 214 21.85 -29.47 27.53
N GLY A 215 20.68 -29.31 26.90
CA GLY A 215 19.70 -28.27 27.23
C GLY A 215 18.92 -28.46 28.55
N LEU A 216 19.20 -29.51 29.33
CA LEU A 216 18.63 -29.70 30.68
C LEU A 216 19.70 -29.37 31.73
N LEU A 217 19.32 -28.53 32.71
CA LEU A 217 20.14 -27.98 33.80
C LEU A 217 21.04 -26.78 33.46
N LYS A 218 20.42 -25.60 33.32
CA LYS A 218 20.93 -24.40 33.97
C LYS A 218 19.76 -23.57 34.55
N PRO A 219 19.81 -23.12 35.82
CA PRO A 219 18.80 -22.22 36.37
C PRO A 219 18.82 -20.86 35.67
N ARG A 220 17.69 -20.15 35.64
CA ARG A 220 17.68 -18.70 35.41
C ARG A 220 18.35 -18.01 36.60
N ILE A 221 19.62 -17.70 36.47
CA ILE A 221 20.30 -16.75 37.36
C ILE A 221 19.95 -15.36 36.83
N ASN A 222 19.13 -14.63 37.57
CA ASN A 222 19.01 -13.18 37.39
C ASN A 222 20.37 -12.57 37.71
N HIS A 223 20.92 -11.77 36.80
CA HIS A 223 22.01 -10.87 37.10
C HIS A 223 21.59 -9.45 36.79
N ASP A 224 21.15 -8.76 37.84
CA ASP A 224 21.33 -7.32 37.94
C ASP A 224 22.82 -6.99 37.82
N SER A 225 23.15 -5.89 37.15
CA SER A 225 24.51 -5.39 37.04
C SER A 225 24.52 -3.90 36.71
N GLN A 226 24.60 -3.10 37.80
CA GLN A 226 25.24 -1.78 37.94
C GLN A 226 24.33 -0.62 38.37
N ASN A 227 24.40 -0.35 39.68
CA ASN A 227 24.37 0.98 40.27
C ASN A 227 25.06 0.90 41.65
N ASP A 228 26.39 0.77 41.65
CA ASP A 228 27.22 0.64 42.86
C ASP A 228 27.45 1.98 43.58
N PHE A 229 26.37 2.71 43.90
CA PHE A 229 26.40 3.93 44.71
C PHE A 229 25.10 4.11 45.52
N ASP A 230 25.06 3.53 46.71
CA ASP A 230 24.90 4.28 47.97
C ASP A 230 24.88 3.32 49.18
N SER A 231 26.02 3.23 49.88
CA SER A 231 26.15 2.46 51.12
C SER A 231 26.34 3.40 52.31
N GLN A 232 25.24 3.80 52.97
CA GLN A 232 25.28 4.37 54.33
C GLN A 232 23.90 4.52 54.99
N LEU A 233 23.51 3.57 55.83
CA LEU A 233 23.34 3.70 57.30
C LEU A 233 22.49 2.51 57.84
N PRO A 234 22.61 2.15 59.14
CA PRO A 234 22.02 0.92 59.67
C PRO A 234 20.61 1.11 60.27
N ASP A 235 19.85 0.02 60.29
CA ASP A 235 18.70 -0.14 61.19
C ASP A 235 19.13 -0.04 62.67
N PRO A 236 18.16 0.28 63.55
CA PRO A 236 17.93 -0.66 64.65
C PRO A 236 16.46 -1.00 64.86
N ASP A 237 16.18 -2.28 65.07
CA ASP A 237 14.96 -2.76 65.70
C ASP A 237 14.71 -2.10 67.07
N SER A 238 13.45 -2.02 67.51
CA SER A 238 13.03 -2.76 68.72
C SER A 238 11.55 -2.58 69.09
N ASN A 239 10.84 -3.73 69.10
CA ASN A 239 9.82 -4.15 70.09
C ASN A 239 8.48 -3.35 70.16
N LEU A 240 7.29 -3.97 70.28
CA LEU A 240 6.82 -4.95 71.28
C LEU A 240 6.93 -4.33 72.70
N ASP A 241 5.90 -4.29 73.56
CA ASP A 241 4.66 -5.06 73.69
C ASP A 241 3.76 -4.29 74.73
N ASN A 242 2.47 -4.55 75.01
CA ASN A 242 1.48 -5.54 74.58
C ASN A 242 0.05 -5.04 74.94
N ALA A 243 -1.01 -5.65 74.39
CA ALA A 243 -2.43 -5.69 74.88
C ALA A 243 -3.21 -4.38 75.18
N GLU A 244 -4.53 -4.23 74.94
CA GLU A 244 -5.56 -5.10 74.37
C GLU A 244 -6.80 -4.26 73.94
N ILE A 245 -7.90 -4.94 73.51
CA ILE A 245 -9.30 -4.45 73.29
C ILE A 245 -9.75 -4.31 71.82
N TYR A 246 -10.58 -5.28 71.40
CA TYR A 246 -11.37 -5.43 70.15
C TYR A 246 -10.65 -5.41 68.78
N GLY A 247 -10.43 -6.63 68.24
CA GLY A 247 -9.99 -6.89 66.87
C GLY A 247 -11.10 -7.35 65.91
N HIS A 248 -10.74 -7.45 64.62
CA HIS A 248 -11.63 -7.81 63.50
C HIS A 248 -12.04 -9.29 63.45
N CYS A 249 -13.11 -9.56 62.69
CA CYS A 249 -13.28 -10.84 61.98
C CYS A 249 -13.53 -10.62 60.48
N VAL A 250 -12.55 -10.98 59.66
CA VAL A 250 -12.75 -11.50 58.30
C VAL A 250 -12.47 -12.99 58.35
N PRO A 251 -13.29 -13.86 57.73
CA PRO A 251 -12.87 -15.22 57.42
C PRO A 251 -12.88 -15.49 55.90
N ASN A 252 -11.82 -16.12 55.41
CA ASN A 252 -11.85 -16.91 54.18
C ASN A 252 -12.73 -18.17 54.39
N GLY A 253 -13.30 -18.70 53.30
CA GLY A 253 -14.29 -19.79 53.36
C GLY A 253 -14.15 -20.84 52.25
N SER A 254 -12.94 -21.34 52.00
CA SER A 254 -12.74 -22.58 51.24
C SER A 254 -12.57 -23.75 52.20
N LEU A 255 -13.37 -24.81 52.07
CA LEU A 255 -12.93 -26.17 52.37
C LEU A 255 -13.87 -27.24 51.78
N ASP A 256 -13.31 -28.23 51.10
CA ASP A 256 -13.91 -29.57 50.98
C ASP A 256 -13.96 -30.24 52.36
N SER A 257 -14.98 -31.06 52.63
CA SER A 257 -14.86 -32.10 53.66
C SER A 257 -15.61 -33.39 53.31
N ARG A 258 -14.97 -34.52 53.63
CA ARG A 258 -15.32 -35.86 53.16
C ARG A 258 -16.33 -36.58 54.06
N THR A 259 -17.42 -37.05 53.44
CA THR A 259 -18.06 -38.38 53.62
C THR A 259 -18.61 -38.85 54.98
N ARG A 260 -19.71 -39.62 54.89
CA ARG A 260 -20.34 -40.51 55.91
C ARG A 260 -21.18 -39.80 56.99
N SER A 261 -22.35 -40.30 57.38
CA SER A 261 -23.12 -41.48 56.89
C SER A 261 -24.56 -41.51 57.45
N ILE A 262 -25.35 -42.50 57.00
CA ILE A 262 -26.65 -42.95 57.53
C ILE A 262 -27.87 -42.21 56.90
N GLY A 263 -28.87 -42.99 56.45
CA GLY A 263 -30.19 -42.55 55.98
C GLY A 263 -31.29 -42.96 56.98
N PRO A 264 -32.47 -43.49 56.57
CA PRO A 264 -32.92 -43.80 55.21
C PRO A 264 -34.41 -43.41 54.91
N ASN A 265 -34.89 -43.94 53.77
CA ASN A 265 -36.28 -44.37 53.49
C ASN A 265 -37.36 -43.42 52.90
N ASP A 266 -38.09 -44.05 51.96
CA ASP A 266 -39.48 -43.90 51.49
C ASP A 266 -39.96 -42.58 50.83
N ALA A 267 -40.81 -42.52 49.78
CA ALA A 267 -41.30 -43.37 48.66
C ALA A 267 -42.76 -42.95 48.32
N ILE A 268 -43.38 -43.51 47.24
CA ILE A 268 -44.81 -43.37 46.82
C ILE A 268 -45.14 -41.99 46.17
N GLU A 269 -45.91 -41.77 45.07
CA GLU A 269 -46.48 -42.48 43.87
C GLU A 269 -47.11 -41.37 42.96
N GLU A 270 -47.54 -41.47 41.68
CA GLU A 270 -47.45 -42.36 40.50
C GLU A 270 -47.87 -41.49 39.26
N SER A 271 -47.70 -41.98 38.03
CA SER A 271 -48.59 -41.75 36.85
C SER A 271 -48.39 -40.47 35.99
N GLN A 272 -48.71 -40.41 34.67
CA GLN A 272 -48.87 -41.45 33.62
C GLN A 272 -48.90 -40.84 32.17
N ASN A 273 -48.43 -41.61 31.19
CA ASN A 273 -48.95 -41.80 29.80
C ASN A 273 -48.87 -40.77 28.63
N SER A 274 -48.83 -41.39 27.41
CA SER A 274 -48.97 -40.89 26.02
C SER A 274 -47.75 -40.18 25.39
N SER A 275 -47.15 -40.58 24.26
CA SER A 275 -47.37 -41.59 23.19
C SER A 275 -48.34 -41.26 22.02
N LEU A 276 -47.74 -41.09 20.81
CA LEU A 276 -48.25 -41.14 19.40
C LEU A 276 -47.22 -40.36 18.54
N ALA A 277 -46.47 -40.86 17.55
CA ALA A 277 -46.58 -41.94 16.57
C ALA A 277 -47.44 -41.61 15.32
N ARG A 278 -46.77 -41.30 14.19
CA ARG A 278 -47.26 -41.50 12.81
C ARG A 278 -46.11 -41.69 11.82
N SER A 279 -46.35 -42.48 10.78
CA SER A 279 -45.43 -42.85 9.69
C SER A 279 -46.26 -43.10 8.40
N PHE A 280 -45.70 -43.80 7.40
CA PHE A 280 -46.16 -44.04 6.02
C PHE A 280 -45.90 -42.87 5.05
N GLY A 281 -45.38 -43.06 3.83
CA GLY A 281 -44.83 -44.25 3.11
C GLY A 281 -44.18 -43.76 1.79
N GLY A 282 -43.58 -44.55 0.89
CA GLY A 282 -43.32 -45.99 0.75
C GLY A 282 -42.31 -46.24 -0.42
N PRO A 283 -41.87 -47.49 -0.72
CA PRO A 283 -40.58 -47.74 -1.40
C PRO A 283 -40.65 -48.36 -2.82
N VAL A 284 -39.49 -48.41 -3.51
CA VAL A 284 -39.16 -49.26 -4.68
C VAL A 284 -37.76 -49.89 -4.51
N THR A 285 -37.48 -51.03 -5.15
CA THR A 285 -36.45 -52.02 -4.78
C THR A 285 -35.29 -52.24 -5.77
N ILE A 286 -34.06 -52.38 -5.24
CA ILE A 286 -33.13 -53.56 -5.29
C ILE A 286 -33.15 -54.39 -6.60
N PRO A 287 -31.99 -54.63 -7.29
CA PRO A 287 -31.05 -55.67 -6.83
C PRO A 287 -29.52 -55.45 -7.02
N SER A 288 -28.77 -56.45 -6.55
CA SER A 288 -27.36 -56.49 -6.13
C SER A 288 -26.44 -57.40 -6.97
N THR A 289 -25.12 -57.14 -6.88
CA THR A 289 -24.00 -58.13 -6.89
C THR A 289 -22.82 -57.46 -6.16
N GLU A 290 -22.21 -57.88 -5.03
CA GLU A 290 -21.82 -59.18 -4.43
C GLU A 290 -20.35 -59.59 -4.77
N ASN A 291 -19.60 -60.01 -3.72
CA ASN A 291 -18.30 -60.74 -3.74
C ASN A 291 -16.99 -59.95 -4.10
N HIS A 292 -15.81 -60.19 -3.48
CA HIS A 292 -15.46 -61.01 -2.31
C HIS A 292 -14.09 -60.65 -1.66
N MET A 293 -13.89 -61.13 -0.42
CA MET A 293 -12.62 -61.48 0.28
C MET A 293 -11.72 -60.41 0.91
N SER A 294 -11.13 -60.81 2.05
CA SER A 294 -10.30 -60.04 2.98
C SER A 294 -9.09 -60.86 3.44
N SER A 295 -7.94 -60.20 3.71
CA SER A 295 -6.79 -60.65 4.54
C SER A 295 -5.61 -59.66 4.39
N GLN A 296 -4.60 -59.55 5.27
CA GLN A 296 -4.44 -59.80 6.72
C GLN A 296 -3.20 -58.98 7.21
N ARG A 297 -2.95 -58.85 8.52
CA ARG A 297 -1.78 -58.15 9.10
C ARG A 297 -0.76 -59.13 9.71
N PHE A 298 0.54 -58.95 9.44
CA PHE A 298 1.73 -59.24 10.30
C PHE A 298 2.92 -58.49 9.64
N SER A 299 3.65 -57.52 10.22
CA SER A 299 4.73 -57.60 11.26
C SER A 299 5.79 -58.66 10.96
N SER A 300 7.09 -58.37 10.80
CA SER A 300 8.06 -58.06 11.89
C SER A 300 9.50 -57.79 11.33
N PRO A 301 10.54 -57.46 12.15
CA PRO A 301 11.69 -56.61 11.72
C PRO A 301 13.12 -57.21 11.91
N ILE A 302 14.16 -56.32 11.96
CA ILE A 302 15.49 -56.41 12.65
C ILE A 302 16.80 -56.49 11.79
N SER A 303 17.54 -55.37 11.86
CA SER A 303 19.00 -55.13 12.06
C SER A 303 20.14 -55.95 11.43
N ARG A 304 21.14 -55.20 10.92
CA ARG A 304 22.62 -55.38 11.02
C ARG A 304 23.31 -54.10 10.46
N ALA A 305 24.60 -53.78 10.66
CA ALA A 305 25.55 -53.87 11.79
C ALA A 305 26.88 -53.24 11.29
N SER A 306 27.61 -52.49 12.12
CA SER A 306 28.86 -51.80 11.72
C SER A 306 30.11 -52.71 11.75
N PRO A 307 31.24 -52.24 11.20
CA PRO A 307 32.49 -52.20 11.97
C PRO A 307 33.13 -50.79 12.00
N ALA A 308 34.34 -50.65 12.57
CA ALA A 308 34.95 -49.37 12.92
C ALA A 308 36.50 -49.36 12.75
N GLY A 309 37.09 -48.18 12.84
CA GLY A 309 38.55 -47.89 12.81
C GLY A 309 38.85 -46.67 11.92
N GLU A 310 39.83 -45.81 12.19
CA GLU A 310 40.75 -45.66 13.34
C GLU A 310 41.12 -44.16 13.52
N ARG A 311 41.93 -43.81 14.53
CA ARG A 311 42.45 -42.44 14.78
C ARG A 311 43.94 -42.35 14.49
N GLU A 312 44.39 -41.23 13.92
CA GLU A 312 45.74 -40.69 14.18
C GLU A 312 45.69 -39.16 14.35
N ASP A 313 46.50 -38.65 15.29
CA ASP A 313 46.74 -37.22 15.53
C ASP A 313 48.15 -36.85 15.04
N ILE A 314 48.31 -35.86 14.16
CA ILE A 314 49.62 -35.27 13.83
C ILE A 314 49.60 -33.75 14.00
N ARG A 315 50.71 -33.21 14.52
CA ARG A 315 50.87 -31.82 14.99
C ARG A 315 51.53 -30.90 13.96
N SER A 316 51.16 -29.62 14.05
CA SER A 316 52.00 -28.42 13.93
C SER A 316 53.14 -28.36 12.89
N GLY A 317 53.01 -27.47 11.91
CA GLY A 317 54.12 -26.90 11.14
C GLY A 317 53.97 -25.37 10.98
N ARG A 318 54.98 -24.60 11.39
CA ARG A 318 55.16 -23.17 11.04
C ARG A 318 55.96 -23.08 9.71
N ASP A 319 56.07 -21.97 8.97
CA ASP A 319 56.54 -20.62 9.36
C ASP A 319 56.45 -19.60 8.18
N TYR A 320 56.65 -18.31 8.50
CA TYR A 320 56.93 -17.09 7.70
C TYR A 320 56.80 -17.00 6.16
N GLY A 321 56.36 -15.82 5.68
CA GLY A 321 56.38 -15.45 4.24
C GLY A 321 56.20 -13.98 3.85
N THR A 322 56.42 -12.99 4.74
CA THR A 322 56.11 -11.57 4.45
C THR A 322 57.09 -10.92 3.47
N ARG A 323 56.60 -10.26 2.41
CA ARG A 323 57.34 -9.18 1.70
C ARG A 323 56.44 -8.28 0.86
N ALA A 324 56.55 -6.98 1.08
CA ALA A 324 56.04 -5.93 0.19
C ALA A 324 57.24 -5.27 -0.55
N ILE A 325 57.01 -4.78 -1.78
CA ILE A 325 57.93 -3.89 -2.50
C ILE A 325 57.10 -2.87 -3.28
N ASP A 326 57.21 -1.59 -2.91
CA ASP A 326 56.83 -0.45 -3.75
C ASP A 326 57.84 -0.23 -4.88
N SER A 327 57.41 0.24 -6.05
CA SER A 327 58.23 1.10 -6.92
C SER A 327 57.40 1.97 -7.87
N ASN A 328 57.45 3.29 -7.69
CA ASN A 328 56.99 4.27 -8.67
C ASN A 328 57.99 4.42 -9.83
N LYS A 329 57.48 4.60 -11.07
CA LYS A 329 57.81 5.67 -12.07
C LYS A 329 57.38 5.20 -13.48
N ARG A 330 56.47 5.89 -14.18
CA ARG A 330 56.55 7.21 -14.85
C ARG A 330 57.55 7.32 -16.02
N SER A 331 56.95 7.40 -17.22
CA SER A 331 57.29 8.26 -18.36
C SER A 331 58.67 8.16 -19.03
N ALA A 332 58.64 7.75 -20.31
CA ALA A 332 59.49 8.28 -21.37
C ALA A 332 58.62 8.57 -22.60
N ILE A 333 58.92 9.63 -23.35
CA ILE A 333 58.22 10.05 -24.58
C ILE A 333 59.15 9.81 -25.76
N VAL A 334 58.66 9.19 -26.83
CA VAL A 334 59.29 9.21 -28.16
C VAL A 334 58.18 9.35 -29.21
N SER A 335 58.43 10.18 -30.22
CA SER A 335 57.54 10.44 -31.36
C SER A 335 58.37 10.40 -32.65
N SER A 336 57.90 9.68 -33.65
CA SER A 336 58.41 9.76 -35.04
C SER A 336 57.41 9.12 -36.01
N ASP A 337 57.12 9.84 -37.09
CA ASP A 337 56.07 9.58 -38.07
C ASP A 337 56.53 8.69 -39.26
N GLU A 338 55.67 8.64 -40.30
CA GLU A 338 55.93 8.36 -41.74
C GLU A 338 55.88 6.92 -42.34
N GLU A 339 54.81 6.72 -43.13
CA GLU A 339 54.71 6.17 -44.51
C GLU A 339 54.97 4.70 -44.92
N SER A 340 53.89 4.01 -45.34
CA SER A 340 53.68 3.30 -46.63
C SER A 340 52.20 2.78 -46.66
N GLN A 341 51.35 3.02 -47.68
CA GLN A 341 51.27 2.40 -49.03
C GLN A 341 51.21 0.85 -49.00
N ASP A 342 50.21 0.13 -49.56
CA ASP A 342 49.41 0.39 -50.79
C ASP A 342 47.96 -0.23 -50.81
N GLU A 343 47.12 0.36 -51.68
CA GLU A 343 46.05 -0.19 -52.56
C GLU A 343 45.36 -1.56 -52.28
N SER A 344 44.02 -1.55 -52.15
CA SER A 344 43.02 -2.36 -52.91
C SER A 344 41.61 -2.23 -52.28
N SER A 345 40.68 -1.42 -52.79
CA SER A 345 39.86 -1.59 -54.01
C SER A 345 38.71 -2.63 -53.91
N LEU A 346 37.48 -2.16 -53.65
CA LEU A 346 36.25 -2.49 -54.41
C LEU A 346 35.04 -1.73 -53.84
N ASP A 347 34.31 -1.05 -54.71
CA ASP A 347 33.10 -0.28 -54.39
C ASP A 347 31.82 -1.13 -54.56
N ASP A 348 30.73 -0.76 -53.86
CA ASP A 348 29.52 -0.23 -54.52
C ASP A 348 28.39 0.14 -53.51
N ASP A 349 27.92 1.38 -53.63
CA ASP A 349 26.61 1.95 -53.32
C ASP A 349 25.80 1.56 -52.06
N ILE A 350 25.73 2.53 -51.13
CA ILE A 350 24.53 2.81 -50.31
C ILE A 350 23.99 4.20 -50.70
N LEU A 351 22.73 4.27 -51.14
CA LEU A 351 22.08 5.52 -51.54
C LEU A 351 21.59 6.34 -50.33
N GLU A 352 22.38 7.32 -49.92
CA GLU A 352 21.99 8.33 -48.92
C GLU A 352 21.21 9.50 -49.59
N PHE A 353 19.93 9.69 -49.24
CA PHE A 353 19.10 10.77 -49.77
C PHE A 353 18.91 11.90 -48.76
N SER A 354 19.73 12.94 -48.87
CA SER A 354 19.65 14.13 -48.00
C SER A 354 18.60 15.14 -48.43
N LEU A 355 17.82 15.61 -47.44
CA LEU A 355 17.28 16.95 -47.22
C LEU A 355 16.92 17.85 -48.43
N SER A 356 15.68 18.36 -48.45
CA SER A 356 15.45 19.76 -48.80
C SER A 356 14.17 20.34 -48.19
N ALA A 357 14.33 21.23 -47.20
CA ALA A 357 13.31 22.22 -46.88
C ALA A 357 13.49 23.45 -47.81
N ARG A 358 12.39 24.12 -48.17
CA ARG A 358 12.44 25.41 -48.86
C ARG A 358 11.64 26.47 -48.09
N SER A 359 12.24 27.64 -47.98
CA SER A 359 11.69 28.84 -47.36
C SER A 359 10.76 29.61 -48.31
N ALA A 360 9.94 30.47 -47.72
CA ALA A 360 9.36 31.64 -48.38
C ALA A 360 9.30 32.77 -47.33
N GLU A 361 9.86 33.93 -47.65
CA GLU A 361 10.07 35.04 -46.71
C GLU A 361 8.96 36.10 -46.81
N LYS A 362 8.84 36.94 -45.77
CA LYS A 362 8.60 38.38 -45.97
C LYS A 362 8.95 39.22 -44.74
N ASP A 363 9.63 40.34 -45.00
CA ASP A 363 10.09 41.32 -44.03
C ASP A 363 8.97 42.15 -43.37
N VAL A 364 9.30 42.84 -42.27
CA VAL A 364 9.60 44.30 -42.31
C VAL A 364 10.09 44.85 -40.96
N SER A 365 11.11 45.72 -41.03
CA SER A 365 11.60 46.70 -40.03
C SER A 365 12.32 46.22 -38.75
N LEU A 366 13.53 46.78 -38.58
CA LEU A 366 14.29 46.90 -37.33
C LEU A 366 14.13 48.33 -36.79
N GLU A 367 14.14 48.50 -35.47
CA GLU A 367 14.87 49.59 -34.80
C GLU A 367 15.49 49.03 -33.50
N ALA A 368 16.56 49.66 -33.00
CA ALA A 368 17.51 49.03 -32.07
C ALA A 368 17.59 49.71 -30.71
N LEU A 369 17.89 48.93 -29.66
CA LEU A 369 18.50 49.40 -28.42
C LEU A 369 19.29 48.25 -27.76
N GLU A 370 20.48 48.56 -27.26
CA GLU A 370 21.43 47.59 -26.72
C GLU A 370 21.19 47.31 -25.23
N GLY A 371 21.46 46.08 -24.76
CA GLY A 371 21.51 45.80 -23.32
C GLY A 371 21.47 44.32 -22.92
N ASN A 372 22.58 43.83 -22.37
CA ASN A 372 22.73 42.62 -21.55
C ASN A 372 22.26 41.26 -22.14
N GLN A 373 23.22 40.47 -22.60
CA GLN A 373 23.02 39.04 -22.85
C GLN A 373 22.75 38.28 -21.54
N LEU A 374 21.72 37.43 -21.54
CA LEU A 374 21.48 36.38 -20.54
C LEU A 374 21.31 35.04 -21.27
N THR A 375 21.77 33.96 -20.65
CA THR A 375 22.03 32.69 -21.36
C THR A 375 20.78 31.92 -21.75
N SER A 376 20.86 31.24 -22.91
CA SER A 376 19.73 30.69 -23.68
C SER A 376 18.94 29.56 -23.01
N LYS A 377 19.38 29.00 -21.88
CA LYS A 377 18.66 27.93 -21.16
C LYS A 377 17.32 28.39 -20.55
N ARG A 378 17.05 29.70 -20.42
CA ARG A 378 15.84 30.20 -19.72
C ARG A 378 14.64 30.54 -20.60
N GLN A 379 14.82 30.80 -21.90
CA GLN A 379 13.70 31.20 -22.80
C GLN A 379 12.75 30.05 -23.16
N LYS A 380 13.22 28.80 -23.19
CA LYS A 380 12.39 27.63 -23.57
C LYS A 380 11.26 27.30 -22.57
N ILE A 381 11.21 27.96 -21.42
CA ILE A 381 10.19 27.78 -20.38
C ILE A 381 9.01 28.75 -20.56
N GLN A 382 9.19 29.89 -21.25
CA GLN A 382 8.12 30.90 -21.41
C GLN A 382 7.22 30.68 -22.63
N SER A 383 7.58 29.78 -23.56
CA SER A 383 6.75 29.42 -24.71
C SER A 383 5.75 28.27 -24.45
N LEU A 384 5.57 27.85 -23.20
CA LEU A 384 4.76 26.68 -22.83
C LEU A 384 3.29 27.03 -22.49
N GLY A 385 2.88 28.31 -22.61
CA GLY A 385 1.57 28.79 -22.16
C GLY A 385 0.36 28.28 -22.95
N ASP A 386 0.50 28.09 -24.27
CA ASP A 386 -0.63 27.82 -25.20
C ASP A 386 -0.65 26.37 -25.74
N MET A 387 -0.24 25.38 -24.95
CA MET A 387 -0.34 23.95 -25.30
C MET A 387 -1.59 23.23 -24.74
N THR A 388 -2.56 23.99 -24.22
CA THR A 388 -3.78 23.53 -23.52
C THR A 388 -4.86 22.87 -24.40
N GLN A 389 -4.58 22.58 -25.68
CA GLN A 389 -5.57 22.09 -26.66
C GLN A 389 -5.09 20.87 -27.49
N LYS A 390 -4.24 20.01 -26.93
CA LYS A 390 -3.84 18.75 -27.58
C LYS A 390 -4.35 17.55 -26.79
N ASP A 391 -4.93 16.60 -27.52
CA ASP A 391 -5.35 15.30 -26.97
C ASP A 391 -4.20 14.66 -26.15
N PRO A 392 -4.39 14.42 -24.83
CA PRO A 392 -3.36 13.84 -23.98
C PRO A 392 -2.91 12.46 -24.43
N ASN A 393 -3.77 11.70 -25.13
CA ASN A 393 -3.44 10.36 -25.59
C ASN A 393 -2.36 10.43 -26.69
N SER A 394 -2.53 11.33 -27.67
CA SER A 394 -1.51 11.64 -28.70
C SER A 394 -0.21 12.20 -28.11
N TYR A 395 -0.28 12.90 -26.97
CA TYR A 395 0.89 13.54 -26.35
C TYR A 395 1.74 12.58 -25.49
N MET A 396 1.15 11.51 -24.96
CA MET A 396 1.81 10.55 -24.05
C MET A 396 3.12 9.95 -24.62
N PHE A 397 3.23 9.80 -25.94
CA PHE A 397 4.46 9.35 -26.60
C PHE A 397 5.60 10.38 -26.52
N ARG A 398 5.26 11.68 -26.62
CA ARG A 398 6.22 12.79 -26.71
C ARG A 398 6.63 13.35 -25.35
N ALA A 399 5.77 13.19 -24.35
CA ALA A 399 6.08 13.57 -22.97
C ALA A 399 7.28 12.78 -22.42
N SER A 400 8.17 13.46 -21.67
CA SER A 400 9.18 12.77 -20.86
C SER A 400 8.56 12.17 -19.59
N LEU A 401 9.34 11.41 -18.80
CA LEU A 401 8.87 10.80 -17.55
C LEU A 401 8.73 11.84 -16.41
N ASP A 402 9.61 12.84 -16.39
CA ASP A 402 9.61 13.91 -15.37
C ASP A 402 8.74 15.11 -15.77
N GLU A 403 8.25 15.14 -17.01
CA GLU A 403 7.40 16.19 -17.54
C GLU A 403 5.98 16.08 -16.98
N SER A 404 5.61 17.07 -16.16
CA SER A 404 4.25 17.20 -15.66
C SER A 404 3.38 18.00 -16.62
N LEU A 405 2.41 17.34 -17.25
CA LEU A 405 1.38 17.95 -18.07
C LEU A 405 0.24 18.49 -17.20
N VAL A 406 -0.44 19.56 -17.64
CA VAL A 406 -1.71 20.00 -17.07
C VAL A 406 -2.82 19.70 -18.08
N ILE A 407 -3.84 18.97 -17.64
CA ILE A 407 -5.02 18.57 -18.39
C ILE A 407 -6.24 19.16 -17.69
N SER A 408 -7.03 19.98 -18.40
CA SER A 408 -8.34 20.42 -17.91
C SER A 408 -9.44 19.61 -18.58
N GLY A 409 -10.52 19.30 -17.85
CA GLY A 409 -11.59 18.46 -18.39
C GLY A 409 -12.69 18.13 -17.38
N MET A 410 -13.69 17.37 -17.83
CA MET A 410 -14.79 16.87 -17.00
C MET A 410 -14.54 15.41 -16.62
N VAL A 411 -14.64 15.06 -15.32
CA VAL A 411 -14.57 13.66 -14.89
C VAL A 411 -15.90 12.96 -15.18
N LEU A 412 -15.90 12.09 -16.19
CA LEU A 412 -17.07 11.34 -16.67
C LEU A 412 -17.43 10.13 -15.79
N GLY A 413 -16.48 9.63 -15.02
CA GLY A 413 -16.65 8.47 -14.15
C GLY A 413 -15.33 7.98 -13.56
N LEU A 414 -15.43 7.07 -12.59
CA LEU A 414 -14.30 6.50 -11.86
C LEU A 414 -14.47 4.99 -11.67
N ARG A 415 -13.36 4.25 -11.65
CA ARG A 415 -13.32 2.80 -11.41
C ARG A 415 -12.13 2.41 -10.55
N ILE A 416 -12.29 1.42 -9.69
CA ILE A 416 -11.15 0.79 -8.99
C ILE A 416 -10.20 0.18 -10.04
N ASN A 417 -8.90 0.43 -9.88
CA ASN A 417 -7.87 -0.20 -10.69
C ASN A 417 -7.34 -1.44 -9.96
N ASP A 418 -8.07 -2.55 -10.10
CA ASP A 418 -7.77 -3.87 -9.54
C ASP A 418 -6.43 -4.48 -10.00
N ALA A 419 -5.78 -3.88 -11.01
CA ALA A 419 -4.47 -4.31 -11.51
C ALA A 419 -3.29 -3.87 -10.62
N SER A 420 -3.50 -2.99 -9.64
CA SER A 420 -2.44 -2.45 -8.79
C SER A 420 -2.23 -3.24 -7.49
N SER A 421 -0.98 -3.34 -7.04
CA SER A 421 -0.60 -3.92 -5.74
C SER A 421 -0.73 -2.95 -4.55
N SER A 422 -1.05 -1.67 -4.84
CA SER A 422 -1.40 -0.60 -3.92
C SER A 422 -2.79 -0.03 -4.27
N PRO A 423 -3.53 0.57 -3.32
CA PRO A 423 -4.85 1.14 -3.59
C PRO A 423 -4.79 2.21 -4.69
N SER A 424 -5.59 2.03 -5.75
CA SER A 424 -5.57 2.92 -6.90
C SER A 424 -6.88 2.89 -7.70
N ILE A 425 -7.12 3.98 -8.42
CA ILE A 425 -8.36 4.27 -9.16
C ILE A 425 -8.01 4.84 -10.53
N ALA A 426 -8.76 4.41 -11.54
CA ALA A 426 -8.83 5.03 -12.85
C ALA A 426 -9.89 6.12 -12.85
N LEU A 427 -9.51 7.35 -13.19
CA LEU A 427 -10.40 8.46 -13.52
C LEU A 427 -10.56 8.51 -15.04
N TYR A 428 -11.79 8.68 -15.52
CA TYR A 428 -12.09 8.85 -16.94
C TYR A 428 -12.48 10.30 -17.22
N ILE A 429 -11.68 11.01 -18.01
CA ILE A 429 -11.83 12.45 -18.25
C ILE A 429 -12.13 12.74 -19.72
N ASP A 430 -13.12 13.61 -19.97
CA ASP A 430 -13.29 14.31 -21.25
C ASP A 430 -12.44 15.58 -21.24
N THR A 431 -11.60 15.76 -22.25
CA THR A 431 -10.65 16.88 -22.35
C THR A 431 -10.92 17.79 -23.54
N ASP A 432 -12.00 17.56 -24.30
CA ASP A 432 -12.36 18.39 -25.45
C ASP A 432 -13.43 19.42 -25.08
N ALA A 433 -12.99 20.66 -24.84
CA ALA A 433 -13.85 21.78 -24.50
C ALA A 433 -14.91 22.11 -25.58
N SER A 434 -14.76 21.60 -26.82
CA SER A 434 -15.76 21.75 -27.89
C SER A 434 -16.90 20.72 -27.80
N TYR A 435 -16.70 19.59 -27.11
CA TYR A 435 -17.62 18.44 -27.09
C TYR A 435 -18.82 18.57 -26.13
N ASN A 436 -19.23 19.81 -25.86
CA ASN A 436 -20.29 20.26 -24.94
C ASN A 436 -21.73 19.72 -25.23
N LYS A 437 -21.88 18.68 -26.07
CA LYS A 437 -23.17 18.05 -26.44
C LYS A 437 -23.19 16.54 -26.63
N SER A 438 -22.07 15.79 -26.63
CA SER A 438 -22.18 14.32 -26.73
C SER A 438 -22.42 13.68 -25.36
N SER A 439 -23.70 13.57 -25.00
CA SER A 439 -24.17 12.77 -23.86
C SER A 439 -24.06 11.26 -24.13
N SER A 440 -22.90 10.80 -24.60
CA SER A 440 -22.64 9.37 -24.80
C SER A 440 -22.59 8.70 -23.44
N ALA A 441 -23.56 7.82 -23.18
CA ALA A 441 -23.54 6.93 -22.03
C ALA A 441 -22.33 5.99 -22.10
N ASN A 442 -21.83 5.67 -23.30
CA ASN A 442 -20.67 4.79 -23.50
C ASN A 442 -19.37 5.59 -23.61
N LEU A 443 -18.39 5.22 -22.78
CA LEU A 443 -17.03 5.76 -22.76
C LEU A 443 -16.05 4.76 -23.37
N CYS A 444 -15.16 5.26 -24.21
CA CYS A 444 -14.19 4.49 -25.00
C CYS A 444 -12.81 5.15 -24.88
N LEU A 445 -11.88 4.40 -24.26
CA LEU A 445 -10.48 4.81 -24.12
C LEU A 445 -9.86 5.19 -25.48
N TYR A 446 -9.02 6.22 -25.47
CA TYR A 446 -8.35 6.78 -26.64
C TYR A 446 -9.30 7.33 -27.73
N LYS A 447 -10.60 7.51 -27.44
CA LYS A 447 -11.61 7.96 -28.41
C LYS A 447 -12.53 9.08 -27.89
N ASN A 448 -13.09 8.94 -26.69
CA ASN A 448 -13.88 10.00 -26.03
C ASN A 448 -13.66 10.08 -24.51
N CYS A 449 -12.65 9.39 -23.98
CA CYS A 449 -12.10 9.65 -22.65
C CYS A 449 -10.61 9.28 -22.57
N THR A 450 -9.90 9.96 -21.67
CA THR A 450 -8.55 9.62 -21.23
C THR A 450 -8.62 8.91 -19.88
N GLU A 451 -7.89 7.79 -19.70
CA GLU A 451 -7.69 7.15 -18.40
C GLU A 451 -6.50 7.81 -17.68
N VAL A 452 -6.71 8.27 -16.44
CA VAL A 452 -5.66 8.76 -15.54
C VAL A 452 -5.69 7.94 -14.27
N LEU A 453 -4.57 7.33 -13.91
CA LEU A 453 -4.44 6.53 -12.69
C LEU A 453 -4.08 7.42 -11.50
N ALA A 454 -4.77 7.24 -10.39
CA ALA A 454 -4.48 7.86 -9.11
C ALA A 454 -4.18 6.77 -8.07
N TYR A 455 -3.07 6.89 -7.38
CA TYR A 455 -2.63 6.00 -6.30
C TYR A 455 -2.72 6.72 -4.95
N THR A 456 -2.86 5.98 -3.83
CA THR A 456 -2.83 6.60 -2.48
C THR A 456 -1.49 7.21 -2.10
N SER A 457 -0.43 6.96 -2.88
CA SER A 457 0.88 7.63 -2.78
C SER A 457 0.92 9.03 -3.38
N ASP A 458 -0.07 9.40 -4.18
CA ASP A 458 -0.05 10.65 -4.94
C ASP A 458 -0.57 11.81 -4.08
N ASN A 459 0.06 12.98 -4.20
CA ASN A 459 -0.28 14.17 -3.40
C ASN A 459 -1.53 14.90 -3.94
N ILE A 460 -2.65 14.18 -3.98
CA ILE A 460 -3.92 14.68 -4.51
C ILE A 460 -4.45 15.79 -3.59
N THR A 461 -4.46 17.01 -4.11
CA THR A 461 -4.81 18.25 -3.39
C THR A 461 -6.30 18.42 -3.05
N LEU A 462 -7.17 17.45 -3.37
CA LEU A 462 -8.55 17.45 -2.88
C LEU A 462 -8.64 16.92 -1.44
N ASN A 463 -9.10 17.77 -0.52
CA ASN A 463 -9.72 17.41 0.76
C ASN A 463 -8.92 16.46 1.69
N SER A 464 -7.60 16.33 1.51
CA SER A 464 -6.59 15.64 2.34
C SER A 464 -6.82 14.15 2.72
N ARG A 465 -8.02 13.61 2.60
CA ARG A 465 -8.39 12.25 3.01
C ARG A 465 -7.91 11.15 2.08
N LEU A 466 -7.59 11.47 0.82
CA LEU A 466 -7.10 10.50 -0.16
C LEU A 466 -5.77 9.85 0.25
N LEU A 467 -4.96 10.56 1.04
CA LEU A 467 -3.74 10.06 1.68
C LEU A 467 -4.01 9.14 2.89
N THR A 468 -5.28 8.94 3.27
CA THR A 468 -5.70 8.14 4.44
C THR A 468 -6.60 6.94 4.10
N ALA A 469 -7.03 6.81 2.84
CA ALA A 469 -7.83 5.68 2.39
C ALA A 469 -7.04 4.37 2.47
N LYS A 470 -7.58 3.36 3.16
CA LYS A 470 -6.92 2.08 3.43
C LYS A 470 -7.04 1.09 2.27
N ASN A 471 -7.97 1.32 1.36
CA ASN A 471 -8.29 0.45 0.24
C ASN A 471 -8.95 1.26 -0.90
N SER A 472 -9.02 0.67 -2.10
CA SER A 472 -9.53 1.34 -3.30
C SER A 472 -11.04 1.67 -3.25
N VAL A 473 -11.83 1.02 -2.38
CA VAL A 473 -13.27 1.29 -2.24
C VAL A 473 -13.49 2.59 -1.47
N GLU A 474 -12.83 2.73 -0.31
CA GLU A 474 -12.81 3.96 0.50
C GLU A 474 -12.27 5.16 -0.32
N MET A 475 -11.23 4.90 -1.12
CA MET A 475 -10.66 5.87 -2.06
C MET A 475 -11.66 6.29 -3.16
N LEU A 476 -12.55 5.38 -3.60
CA LEU A 476 -13.52 5.63 -4.67
C LEU A 476 -14.70 6.46 -4.19
N GLU A 477 -15.21 6.21 -2.98
CA GLU A 477 -16.33 6.96 -2.42
C GLU A 477 -15.97 8.43 -2.16
N GLU A 478 -14.79 8.68 -1.57
CA GLU A 478 -14.27 10.04 -1.36
C GLU A 478 -13.97 10.77 -2.69
N LEU A 479 -13.38 10.08 -3.69
CA LEU A 479 -13.15 10.69 -5.02
C LEU A 479 -14.46 10.96 -5.78
N ARG A 480 -15.44 10.05 -5.78
CA ARG A 480 -16.72 10.27 -6.46
C ARG A 480 -17.44 11.49 -5.88
N TRP A 481 -17.50 11.61 -4.55
CA TRP A 481 -18.01 12.82 -3.89
C TRP A 481 -17.20 14.08 -4.26
N GLY A 482 -15.88 13.94 -4.39
CA GLY A 482 -14.93 14.97 -4.78
C GLY A 482 -15.14 15.52 -6.20
N VAL A 483 -15.22 14.66 -7.22
CA VAL A 483 -15.05 15.09 -8.64
C VAL A 483 -16.04 14.51 -9.67
N GLU A 484 -16.92 13.57 -9.32
CA GLU A 484 -17.83 12.96 -10.30
C GLU A 484 -18.72 14.02 -10.98
N GLU A 485 -18.73 14.03 -12.33
CA GLU A 485 -19.41 15.00 -13.21
C GLU A 485 -18.99 16.48 -13.03
N LYS A 486 -17.79 16.75 -12.48
CA LYS A 486 -17.24 18.12 -12.30
C LYS A 486 -16.09 18.43 -13.25
N GLU A 487 -15.91 19.72 -13.52
CA GLU A 487 -14.73 20.27 -14.22
C GLU A 487 -13.54 20.39 -13.26
N VAL A 488 -12.41 19.84 -13.68
CA VAL A 488 -11.17 19.70 -12.92
C VAL A 488 -9.95 20.13 -13.72
N GLU A 489 -8.94 20.65 -13.02
CA GLU A 489 -7.58 20.83 -13.54
C GLU A 489 -6.70 19.73 -12.93
N LEU A 490 -6.27 18.77 -13.75
CA LEU A 490 -5.37 17.69 -13.36
C LEU A 490 -3.93 18.05 -13.74
N LYS A 491 -3.01 17.98 -12.78
CA LYS A 491 -1.59 17.87 -13.08
C LYS A 491 -1.23 16.39 -13.11
N VAL A 492 -0.77 15.89 -14.24
CA VAL A 492 -0.39 14.48 -14.44
C VAL A 492 1.07 14.36 -14.87
N LYS A 493 1.66 13.18 -14.75
CA LYS A 493 2.94 12.80 -15.38
C LYS A 493 2.76 11.50 -16.16
N LYS A 494 3.66 11.26 -17.10
CA LYS A 494 3.83 9.93 -17.71
C LYS A 494 4.47 9.01 -16.67
N SER A 495 4.05 7.74 -16.58
CA SER A 495 4.74 6.76 -15.74
C SER A 495 4.69 5.37 -16.35
N SER A 496 5.73 4.58 -16.10
CA SER A 496 5.87 3.21 -16.56
C SER A 496 4.98 2.26 -15.74
N ILE A 497 4.03 1.60 -16.40
CA ILE A 497 3.36 0.41 -15.88
C ILE A 497 4.23 -0.79 -16.24
N PHE A 498 4.83 -1.42 -15.24
CA PHE A 498 5.53 -2.69 -15.42
C PHE A 498 4.52 -3.83 -15.55
N LEU A 499 4.74 -4.66 -16.56
CA LEU A 499 4.01 -5.89 -16.85
C LEU A 499 4.93 -7.08 -16.50
N ALA A 500 4.57 -8.30 -16.89
CA ALA A 500 5.40 -9.47 -16.60
C ALA A 500 6.57 -9.61 -17.60
N ASP A 501 7.51 -10.52 -17.34
CA ASP A 501 8.67 -10.85 -18.19
C ASP A 501 9.58 -9.68 -18.64
N GLY A 502 9.48 -8.52 -17.98
CA GLY A 502 10.24 -7.30 -18.31
C GLY A 502 9.49 -6.33 -19.25
N TYR A 503 8.32 -6.72 -19.75
CA TYR A 503 7.44 -5.82 -20.50
C TYR A 503 7.05 -4.61 -19.65
N PHE A 504 6.95 -3.44 -20.27
CA PHE A 504 6.35 -2.26 -19.66
C PHE A 504 5.63 -1.40 -20.70
N THR A 505 4.69 -0.58 -20.25
CA THR A 505 4.01 0.42 -21.08
C THR A 505 3.85 1.72 -20.29
N PHE A 506 3.16 2.72 -20.83
CA PHE A 506 2.96 4.01 -20.16
C PHE A 506 1.48 4.31 -19.90
N ALA A 507 1.21 5.00 -18.80
CA ALA A 507 -0.06 5.64 -18.54
C ALA A 507 0.15 7.04 -17.93
N TRP A 508 -0.92 7.85 -17.92
CA TRP A 508 -0.98 9.08 -17.16
C TRP A 508 -1.23 8.77 -15.68
N THR A 509 -0.40 9.30 -14.80
CA THR A 509 -0.57 9.21 -13.34
C THR A 509 -0.76 10.59 -12.72
N LEU A 510 -1.63 10.68 -11.71
CA LEU A 510 -2.02 11.94 -11.10
C LEU A 510 -0.93 12.47 -10.16
N ILE A 511 -0.54 13.74 -10.29
CA ILE A 511 0.32 14.44 -9.33
C ILE A 511 -0.53 15.24 -8.35
N SER A 512 -1.45 16.05 -8.87
CA SER A 512 -2.32 16.93 -8.08
C SER A 512 -3.57 17.29 -8.87
N MET A 513 -4.64 17.71 -8.17
CA MET A 513 -5.95 17.98 -8.77
C MET A 513 -6.59 19.20 -8.13
N LYS A 514 -7.18 20.09 -8.93
CA LYS A 514 -8.00 21.23 -8.48
C LYS A 514 -9.40 21.12 -9.05
N THR A 515 -10.38 21.75 -8.40
CA THR A 515 -11.75 21.89 -8.93
C THR A 515 -12.01 23.32 -9.40
N ALA A 516 -12.89 23.52 -10.38
CA ALA A 516 -13.25 24.86 -10.83
C ALA A 516 -13.84 25.77 -9.71
N SER A 517 -14.36 25.16 -8.62
CA SER A 517 -14.85 25.83 -7.40
C SER A 517 -13.79 26.60 -6.60
N ASP A 518 -12.50 26.32 -6.83
CA ASP A 518 -11.39 26.83 -6.00
C ASP A 518 -10.94 28.26 -6.38
N VAL A 519 -11.55 28.88 -7.40
CA VAL A 519 -11.22 30.26 -7.83
C VAL A 519 -11.77 31.30 -6.84
N PRO A 520 -10.92 32.20 -6.28
CA PRO A 520 -11.37 33.27 -5.41
C PRO A 520 -12.06 34.42 -6.17
N GLN A 521 -13.38 34.41 -6.25
CA GLN A 521 -14.14 35.61 -6.63
C GLN A 521 -13.99 36.70 -5.56
N ALA A 522 -13.55 37.89 -5.97
CA ALA A 522 -13.39 39.03 -5.07
C ALA A 522 -14.75 39.55 -4.58
N ILE A 523 -14.91 39.67 -3.26
CA ILE A 523 -16.17 40.07 -2.64
C ILE A 523 -16.28 41.61 -2.65
N LEU A 524 -17.30 42.13 -3.35
CA LEU A 524 -17.76 43.52 -3.23
C LEU A 524 -18.84 43.62 -2.14
N SER A 525 -18.63 44.51 -1.19
CA SER A 525 -19.44 44.63 0.04
C SER A 525 -20.72 45.45 -0.17
N GLN A 526 -21.90 44.93 0.21
CA GLN A 526 -23.14 45.73 0.37
C GLN A 526 -23.97 45.37 1.63
N THR A 527 -23.90 46.27 2.61
CA THR A 527 -25.01 46.79 3.45
C THR A 527 -26.17 45.88 3.85
N SER A 528 -26.11 45.40 5.10
CA SER A 528 -27.14 45.54 6.16
C SER A 528 -28.61 45.82 5.78
N HIS A 529 -29.51 44.91 6.19
CA HIS A 529 -30.91 45.23 6.50
C HIS A 529 -31.34 44.59 7.84
N THR A 530 -32.18 45.28 8.60
CA THR A 530 -32.64 44.87 9.95
C THR A 530 -34.08 44.31 9.93
N PRO A 531 -34.36 43.19 10.63
CA PRO A 531 -35.73 42.70 10.81
C PRO A 531 -36.46 43.43 11.94
N ARG A 532 -37.76 43.69 11.76
CA ARG A 532 -38.66 44.24 12.79
C ARG A 532 -39.23 43.15 13.70
N SER A 533 -39.52 43.51 14.94
CA SER A 533 -40.27 42.68 15.90
C SER A 533 -41.77 43.01 15.86
N SER A 534 -42.64 41.97 15.87
CA SER A 534 -43.75 41.86 16.84
C SER A 534 -44.58 40.56 16.68
N GLN A 535 -44.55 39.72 17.72
CA GLN A 535 -45.60 38.86 18.32
C GLN A 535 -46.82 38.35 17.49
N VAL A 536 -47.15 37.06 17.68
CA VAL A 536 -48.37 36.57 18.38
C VAL A 536 -48.15 35.10 18.83
N VAL A 537 -48.89 34.62 19.83
CA VAL A 537 -48.66 33.33 20.53
C VAL A 537 -49.52 32.18 19.99
N GLY A 538 -48.92 30.99 19.84
CA GLY A 538 -49.61 29.70 19.64
C GLY A 538 -48.72 28.54 20.14
N SER A 539 -49.29 27.54 20.80
CA SER A 539 -48.55 26.44 21.44
C SER A 539 -47.99 25.42 20.43
N SER A 540 -46.95 24.68 20.86
CA SER A 540 -46.22 23.63 20.10
C SER A 540 -45.09 24.12 19.17
N GLN A 541 -44.15 24.92 19.70
CA GLN A 541 -43.04 25.53 18.94
C GLN A 541 -41.67 25.55 19.66
N GLU A 542 -41.31 24.49 20.42
CA GLU A 542 -39.98 24.42 21.04
C GLU A 542 -38.84 24.22 20.02
N ALA A 543 -39.05 23.38 19.00
CA ALA A 543 -38.06 23.11 17.94
C ALA A 543 -37.67 24.34 17.08
N SER A 544 -38.42 25.45 17.19
CA SER A 544 -38.15 26.72 16.50
C SER A 544 -37.41 27.75 17.36
N GLN A 545 -37.03 27.44 18.61
CA GLN A 545 -36.17 28.31 19.43
C GLN A 545 -34.69 27.91 19.43
N ASP A 546 -34.35 26.67 19.05
CA ASP A 546 -32.98 26.12 19.07
C ASP A 546 -31.95 26.94 18.26
N SER A 547 -32.38 27.71 17.26
CA SER A 547 -31.53 28.59 16.44
C SER A 547 -31.39 30.03 16.99
N LEU A 548 -32.14 30.40 18.03
CA LEU A 548 -32.14 31.75 18.63
C LEU A 548 -31.25 31.84 19.88
N ASP A 549 -30.85 30.71 20.47
CA ASP A 549 -29.89 30.68 21.58
C ASP A 549 -28.52 31.24 21.12
N PRO A 550 -27.93 32.22 21.84
CA PRO A 550 -26.59 32.71 21.55
C PRO A 550 -25.54 31.63 21.81
N LEU A 551 -24.60 31.49 20.88
CA LEU A 551 -23.40 30.67 21.05
C LEU A 551 -22.39 31.40 21.94
N LYS A 552 -21.87 30.73 22.98
CA LYS A 552 -21.01 31.31 24.02
C LYS A 552 -20.05 30.29 24.66
N THR A 553 -18.96 30.76 25.26
CA THR A 553 -18.20 29.96 26.25
C THR A 553 -18.86 29.98 27.63
N PHE A 554 -18.49 29.05 28.51
CA PHE A 554 -18.91 29.07 29.91
C PHE A 554 -18.37 30.30 30.67
N SER A 555 -17.28 30.92 30.23
CA SER A 555 -16.76 32.18 30.79
C SER A 555 -17.61 33.42 30.46
N GLU A 556 -18.51 33.33 29.48
CA GLU A 556 -19.41 34.43 29.05
C GLU A 556 -20.83 34.34 29.65
N ILE A 557 -21.05 33.42 30.59
CA ILE A 557 -22.32 33.25 31.31
C ILE A 557 -22.62 34.53 32.11
N SER A 558 -23.64 35.26 31.66
CA SER A 558 -23.94 36.62 32.12
C SER A 558 -24.88 36.69 33.31
N VAL A 559 -25.70 35.65 33.57
CA VAL A 559 -26.75 35.56 34.61
C VAL A 559 -26.53 36.43 35.87
N SER A 560 -27.53 37.24 36.22
CA SER A 560 -27.57 38.01 37.45
C SER A 560 -28.84 37.70 38.27
N GLY A 561 -28.75 37.78 39.60
CA GLY A 561 -29.89 37.51 40.50
C GLY A 561 -30.60 36.18 40.21
N ASN A 562 -31.90 36.26 39.90
CA ASN A 562 -32.77 35.13 39.55
C ASN A 562 -32.99 34.98 38.03
N GLU A 563 -32.22 35.68 37.20
CA GLU A 563 -32.37 35.62 35.74
C GLU A 563 -32.01 34.24 35.19
N VAL A 564 -32.65 33.89 34.06
CA VAL A 564 -32.40 32.66 33.32
C VAL A 564 -31.83 33.03 31.97
N GLU A 565 -30.66 32.48 31.66
CA GLU A 565 -29.97 32.63 30.38
C GLU A 565 -30.12 31.34 29.58
N PHE A 566 -30.38 31.47 28.28
CA PHE A 566 -30.35 30.38 27.32
C PHE A 566 -29.11 30.55 26.44
N MET A 567 -28.41 29.46 26.13
CA MET A 567 -27.16 29.50 25.36
C MET A 567 -26.85 28.17 24.67
N ARG A 568 -26.14 28.26 23.55
CA ARG A 568 -25.44 27.15 22.90
C ARG A 568 -23.96 27.16 23.28
N THR A 569 -23.34 25.99 23.42
CA THR A 569 -21.88 25.86 23.62
C THR A 569 -21.35 24.48 23.21
N PHE A 570 -20.01 24.36 23.14
CA PHE A 570 -19.28 23.12 22.89
C PHE A 570 -18.43 22.76 24.11
N ALA A 571 -18.58 21.53 24.62
CA ALA A 571 -17.86 21.09 25.81
C ALA A 571 -17.52 19.59 25.78
N LEU A 572 -16.41 19.22 26.41
CA LEU A 572 -16.05 17.84 26.70
C LEU A 572 -16.92 17.30 27.84
N LEU A 573 -17.53 16.12 27.66
CA LEU A 573 -18.18 15.37 28.73
C LEU A 573 -17.11 14.74 29.64
N VAL A 574 -16.94 15.31 30.83
CA VAL A 574 -15.95 14.87 31.82
C VAL A 574 -16.45 13.68 32.62
N GLY A 575 -17.75 13.65 32.97
CA GLY A 575 -18.35 12.56 33.74
C GLY A 575 -19.87 12.64 33.82
N ALA A 576 -20.51 11.53 34.18
CA ALA A 576 -21.97 11.36 34.13
C ALA A 576 -22.47 10.35 35.17
N LYS A 577 -23.55 10.66 35.89
CA LYS A 577 -24.19 9.72 36.83
C LYS A 577 -25.69 9.94 37.02
N PRO A 578 -26.47 8.91 37.40
CA PRO A 578 -27.90 9.08 37.72
C PRO A 578 -28.12 10.06 38.87
N PHE A 579 -29.22 10.81 38.82
CA PHE A 579 -29.58 11.80 39.83
C PHE A 579 -31.08 11.75 40.13
N GLY A 580 -31.45 10.93 41.12
CA GLY A 580 -32.83 10.53 41.35
C GLY A 580 -33.37 9.62 40.23
N SER A 581 -34.70 9.48 40.14
CA SER A 581 -35.34 8.56 39.19
C SER A 581 -35.67 9.16 37.82
N LYS A 582 -35.54 10.48 37.64
CA LYS A 582 -36.00 11.22 36.45
C LYS A 582 -34.91 11.97 35.67
N MET A 583 -33.69 12.02 36.19
CA MET A 583 -32.62 12.89 35.68
C MET A 583 -31.26 12.22 35.81
N HIS A 584 -30.31 12.67 35.00
CA HIS A 584 -28.89 12.38 35.15
C HIS A 584 -28.14 13.70 35.39
N LYS A 585 -27.06 13.65 36.16
CA LYS A 585 -26.16 14.78 36.38
C LYS A 585 -24.87 14.55 35.59
N PHE A 586 -24.52 15.47 34.72
CA PHE A 586 -23.31 15.46 33.91
C PHE A 586 -22.33 16.52 34.45
N VAL A 587 -21.04 16.38 34.12
CA VAL A 587 -20.00 17.40 34.32
C VAL A 587 -19.36 17.68 32.97
N PHE A 588 -19.33 18.95 32.60
CA PHE A 588 -18.78 19.44 31.33
C PHE A 588 -17.62 20.42 31.56
N THR A 589 -16.75 20.55 30.57
CA THR A 589 -15.79 21.66 30.47
C THR A 589 -15.58 22.08 29.02
N ASP A 590 -15.52 23.39 28.78
CA ASP A 590 -15.10 24.01 27.52
C ASP A 590 -13.66 24.57 27.61
N PHE A 591 -12.96 24.22 28.69
CA PHE A 591 -11.64 24.69 29.10
C PHE A 591 -11.55 26.20 29.40
N THR A 592 -12.68 26.88 29.65
CA THR A 592 -12.73 28.22 30.24
C THR A 592 -13.08 28.17 31.73
N SER A 593 -12.84 29.27 32.46
CA SER A 593 -13.21 29.40 33.88
C SER A 593 -14.25 30.50 34.09
N HIS A 594 -15.13 30.32 35.08
CA HIS A 594 -16.12 31.34 35.43
C HIS A 594 -16.19 31.60 36.96
N PRO A 595 -16.05 32.85 37.45
CA PRO A 595 -15.92 33.15 38.88
C PRO A 595 -17.19 32.91 39.70
N LYS A 596 -18.37 32.80 39.06
CA LYS A 596 -19.62 32.38 39.73
C LYS A 596 -19.83 30.85 39.71
N ASN A 597 -18.96 30.05 39.07
CA ASN A 597 -19.07 28.59 39.13
C ASN A 597 -18.49 28.07 40.45
N LYS A 598 -19.38 27.84 41.42
CA LYS A 598 -19.04 27.37 42.78
C LYS A 598 -19.71 26.05 43.17
N LEU A 599 -20.49 25.44 42.27
CA LEU A 599 -21.16 24.17 42.56
C LEU A 599 -20.18 23.01 42.44
N SER A 600 -20.11 22.15 43.45
CA SER A 600 -19.20 21.01 43.42
C SER A 600 -19.48 20.07 42.24
N ALA A 601 -18.45 19.87 41.42
CA ALA A 601 -18.40 18.84 40.40
C ALA A 601 -17.86 17.54 41.00
N PHE A 602 -18.39 16.40 40.54
CA PHE A 602 -17.85 15.08 40.89
C PHE A 602 -16.89 14.61 39.79
N ASP A 603 -15.89 13.81 40.18
CA ASP A 603 -14.95 13.11 39.29
C ASP A 603 -14.32 14.01 38.20
N SER A 604 -14.08 15.28 38.55
CA SER A 604 -13.64 16.34 37.65
C SER A 604 -12.12 16.27 37.39
N PHE A 605 -11.70 15.31 36.57
CA PHE A 605 -10.30 15.12 36.15
C PHE A 605 -10.19 14.67 34.69
N LEU A 606 -9.01 14.85 34.09
CA LEU A 606 -8.69 14.50 32.70
C LEU A 606 -7.87 13.21 32.65
N GLY A 607 -8.57 12.11 32.39
CA GLY A 607 -8.03 10.75 32.23
C GLY A 607 -7.55 10.06 33.51
N ALA A 608 -6.86 10.78 34.38
CA ALA A 608 -6.32 10.29 35.65
C ALA A 608 -6.47 11.30 36.79
N TYR A 609 -6.57 10.81 38.03
CA TYR A 609 -6.81 11.60 39.26
C TYR A 609 -5.76 12.67 39.58
N THR A 610 -4.56 12.59 38.98
CA THR A 610 -3.51 13.62 39.05
C THR A 610 -3.88 14.89 38.29
N ASN A 611 -4.67 14.75 37.22
CA ASN A 611 -4.95 15.80 36.24
C ASN A 611 -6.31 16.45 36.54
N ARG A 612 -6.49 16.96 37.77
CA ARG A 612 -7.77 17.51 38.22
C ARG A 612 -8.11 18.80 37.47
N LEU A 613 -9.34 18.88 36.96
CA LEU A 613 -9.91 20.14 36.51
C LEU A 613 -10.16 21.04 37.72
N ARG A 614 -9.94 22.35 37.54
CA ARG A 614 -10.29 23.34 38.56
C ARG A 614 -11.80 23.46 38.68
N GLN A 615 -12.29 23.73 39.89
CA GLN A 615 -13.74 23.79 40.15
C GLN A 615 -14.44 24.93 39.39
N ASP A 616 -13.74 26.02 39.07
CA ASP A 616 -14.26 27.11 38.25
C ASP A 616 -14.39 26.77 36.75
N MET A 617 -13.81 25.63 36.32
CA MET A 617 -13.80 25.14 34.93
C MET A 617 -14.64 23.88 34.71
N ALA A 618 -15.11 23.23 35.79
CA ALA A 618 -15.94 22.02 35.74
C ALA A 618 -17.40 22.38 36.06
N PHE A 619 -18.28 22.26 35.08
CA PHE A 619 -19.67 22.72 35.15
C PHE A 619 -20.64 21.55 35.38
N PRO A 620 -21.22 21.41 36.60
CA PRO A 620 -22.19 20.37 36.89
C PRO A 620 -23.58 20.75 36.35
N LEU A 621 -24.06 20.02 35.34
CA LEU A 621 -25.35 20.27 34.68
C LEU A 621 -26.30 19.06 34.82
N VAL A 622 -27.60 19.28 34.63
CA VAL A 622 -28.64 18.24 34.77
C VAL A 622 -29.36 18.01 33.44
N ILE A 623 -29.54 16.75 33.05
CA ILE A 623 -30.29 16.34 31.85
C ILE A 623 -31.48 15.45 32.26
N TYR A 624 -32.65 15.69 31.69
CA TYR A 624 -33.84 14.85 31.90
C TYR A 624 -33.72 13.52 31.15
N ASN A 625 -34.34 12.46 31.69
CA ASN A 625 -34.21 11.11 31.15
C ASN A 625 -34.61 10.96 29.67
N ASP A 626 -35.50 11.79 29.15
CA ASP A 626 -35.97 11.72 27.76
C ASP A 626 -34.89 12.21 26.79
N HIS A 627 -34.30 13.40 27.03
CA HIS A 627 -33.13 13.89 26.29
C HIS A 627 -31.88 13.02 26.52
N PHE A 628 -31.73 12.42 27.70
CA PHE A 628 -30.66 11.47 27.99
C PHE A 628 -30.77 10.22 27.10
N ARG A 629 -31.96 9.65 26.93
CA ARG A 629 -32.20 8.51 26.02
C ARG A 629 -31.90 8.83 24.56
N GLU A 630 -32.19 10.05 24.13
CA GLU A 630 -31.82 10.51 22.79
C GLU A 630 -30.29 10.58 22.65
N PHE A 631 -29.62 11.24 23.59
CA PHE A 631 -28.16 11.36 23.64
C PHE A 631 -27.45 10.00 23.66
N THR A 632 -27.89 9.05 24.50
CA THR A 632 -27.28 7.72 24.56
C THR A 632 -27.50 6.91 23.29
N SER A 633 -28.65 7.05 22.62
CA SER A 633 -28.89 6.45 21.30
C SER A 633 -27.98 7.05 20.22
N GLN A 634 -27.73 8.37 20.24
CA GLN A 634 -26.78 9.00 19.32
C GLN A 634 -25.34 8.52 19.58
N ILE A 635 -24.90 8.43 20.84
CA ILE A 635 -23.58 7.90 21.21
C ILE A 635 -23.41 6.43 20.78
N GLN A 636 -24.42 5.58 20.98
CA GLN A 636 -24.36 4.17 20.58
C GLN A 636 -24.23 4.00 19.06
N ARG A 637 -24.90 4.84 18.25
CA ARG A 637 -24.78 4.82 16.78
C ARG A 637 -23.38 5.21 16.28
N HIS A 638 -22.68 6.07 17.02
CA HIS A 638 -21.35 6.58 16.62
C HIS A 638 -20.17 5.80 17.22
N THR A 639 -20.36 5.12 18.36
CA THR A 639 -19.28 4.37 19.03
C THR A 639 -19.48 2.85 19.03
N GLY A 640 -20.67 2.35 18.72
CA GLY A 640 -21.05 0.93 18.84
C GLY A 640 -21.35 0.47 20.27
N TYR A 641 -20.98 1.25 21.29
CA TYR A 641 -21.12 0.88 22.71
C TYR A 641 -22.38 1.46 23.35
N GLU A 642 -22.98 0.71 24.28
CA GLU A 642 -24.00 1.27 25.16
C GLU A 642 -23.38 2.27 26.14
N PHE A 643 -24.12 3.29 26.57
CA PHE A 643 -23.59 4.35 27.44
C PHE A 643 -22.98 3.82 28.75
N ASN A 644 -23.55 2.75 29.31
CA ASN A 644 -23.05 2.11 30.53
C ASN A 644 -21.70 1.38 30.32
N GLN A 645 -21.32 1.06 29.08
CA GLN A 645 -20.06 0.39 28.72
C GLN A 645 -18.90 1.40 28.50
N LEU A 646 -19.21 2.70 28.50
CA LEU A 646 -18.21 3.76 28.29
C LEU A 646 -17.35 4.03 29.53
N PHE A 647 -17.87 3.71 30.73
CA PHE A 647 -17.17 3.85 32.00
C PHE A 647 -16.06 2.79 32.11
N SER A 648 -14.84 3.21 32.42
CA SER A 648 -13.65 2.34 32.43
C SER A 648 -13.24 1.86 33.84
N GLY A 649 -14.10 2.02 34.85
CA GLY A 649 -13.80 1.69 36.24
C GLY A 649 -14.97 1.97 37.20
N ASN A 650 -14.67 2.07 38.49
CA ASN A 650 -15.67 2.30 39.56
C ASN A 650 -16.05 3.78 39.78
N ASP A 651 -15.55 4.69 38.94
CA ASP A 651 -15.88 6.12 38.99
C ASP A 651 -16.78 6.56 37.83
N ASN A 652 -17.26 7.80 37.88
CA ASN A 652 -18.24 8.32 36.94
C ASN A 652 -17.57 9.13 35.80
N ASN A 653 -16.26 9.00 35.59
CA ASN A 653 -15.49 9.79 34.62
C ASN A 653 -15.57 9.18 33.20
N LEU A 654 -15.73 10.04 32.21
CA LEU A 654 -15.81 9.70 30.78
C LEU A 654 -14.78 10.47 29.93
N SER A 655 -13.92 11.28 30.54
CA SER A 655 -12.93 12.11 29.84
C SER A 655 -11.92 11.29 29.01
N ASN A 656 -11.65 10.03 29.38
CA ASN A 656 -10.85 9.11 28.55
C ASN A 656 -11.48 8.80 27.19
N ARG A 657 -12.80 9.00 27.01
CA ARG A 657 -13.51 8.76 25.75
C ARG A 657 -13.50 9.95 24.78
N GLY A 658 -13.05 11.13 25.23
CA GLY A 658 -12.97 12.33 24.38
C GLY A 658 -14.32 12.87 23.89
N ILE A 659 -15.45 12.49 24.48
CA ILE A 659 -16.80 12.80 23.96
C ILE A 659 -17.07 14.31 24.01
N VAL A 660 -17.02 14.98 22.86
CA VAL A 660 -17.40 16.39 22.69
C VAL A 660 -18.90 16.49 22.42
N CYS A 661 -19.58 17.40 23.10
CA CYS A 661 -21.00 17.64 22.95
C CYS A 661 -21.30 19.08 22.56
N ARG A 662 -22.26 19.25 21.64
CA ARG A 662 -23.01 20.48 21.39
C ARG A 662 -24.16 20.52 22.39
N LEU A 663 -24.23 21.57 23.19
CA LEU A 663 -25.17 21.71 24.29
C LEU A 663 -26.10 22.90 24.06
N LEU A 664 -27.41 22.69 24.21
CA LEU A 664 -28.38 23.80 24.40
C LEU A 664 -28.76 23.82 25.88
N LEU A 665 -28.52 24.95 26.52
CA LEU A 665 -28.58 25.08 27.98
C LEU A 665 -29.64 26.08 28.42
N LYS A 666 -30.15 25.85 29.63
CA LYS A 666 -30.97 26.79 30.40
C LYS A 666 -30.28 27.00 31.75
N VAL A 667 -29.58 28.12 31.88
CA VAL A 667 -28.65 28.43 32.98
C VAL A 667 -29.24 29.49 33.90
N LYS A 668 -28.97 29.40 35.20
CA LYS A 668 -29.36 30.38 36.23
C LYS A 668 -28.33 30.39 37.36
N LEU A 669 -28.44 31.35 38.28
CA LEU A 669 -27.78 31.22 39.57
C LEU A 669 -28.65 30.41 40.54
N TYR A 670 -28.03 29.52 41.30
CA TYR A 670 -28.65 28.79 42.40
C TYR A 670 -27.63 28.50 43.49
N ALA A 671 -28.02 28.71 44.75
CA ALA A 671 -27.14 28.56 45.93
C ALA A 671 -25.77 29.30 45.82
N GLY A 672 -25.71 30.40 45.06
CA GLY A 672 -24.48 31.16 44.84
C GLY A 672 -23.51 30.54 43.81
N GLY A 673 -23.91 29.48 43.13
CA GLY A 673 -23.21 28.88 41.99
C GLY A 673 -24.02 28.96 40.69
N ILE A 674 -23.42 28.53 39.57
CA ILE A 674 -24.11 28.31 38.30
C ILE A 674 -24.79 26.94 38.32
N ASP A 675 -26.10 26.92 38.11
CA ASP A 675 -26.93 25.72 37.94
C ASP A 675 -27.55 25.75 36.54
N GLY A 676 -27.64 24.60 35.87
CA GLY A 676 -28.06 24.56 34.48
C GLY A 676 -28.66 23.23 34.03
N ILE A 677 -29.74 23.35 33.24
CA ILE A 677 -30.44 22.23 32.63
C ILE A 677 -29.98 22.12 31.18
N VAL A 678 -29.57 20.92 30.77
CA VAL A 678 -29.30 20.57 29.38
C VAL A 678 -30.62 20.27 28.70
N ARG A 679 -31.05 21.14 27.78
CA ARG A 679 -32.26 20.97 26.97
C ARG A 679 -32.04 20.02 25.80
N ARG A 680 -30.84 20.04 25.23
CA ARG A 680 -30.42 19.19 24.11
C ARG A 680 -28.91 18.92 24.22
N CYS A 681 -28.51 17.69 23.94
CA CYS A 681 -27.12 17.23 24.04
C CYS A 681 -26.81 16.35 22.82
N GLU A 682 -26.02 16.85 21.88
CA GLU A 682 -25.65 16.13 20.65
C GLU A 682 -24.14 15.84 20.65
N PRO A 683 -23.67 14.60 20.46
CA PRO A 683 -22.25 14.36 20.20
C PRO A 683 -21.79 15.07 18.92
N VAL A 684 -20.57 15.60 18.97
CA VAL A 684 -19.87 16.22 17.85
C VAL A 684 -18.82 15.24 17.35
N ILE A 685 -19.10 14.62 16.21
CA ILE A 685 -18.15 13.73 15.52
C ILE A 685 -17.19 14.61 14.71
N ALA A 686 -15.90 14.28 14.68
CA ALA A 686 -14.87 15.10 14.02
C ALA A 686 -15.10 15.31 12.51
N THR A 687 -15.97 14.52 11.88
CA THR A 687 -16.35 14.60 10.46
C THR A 687 -17.69 15.33 10.21
N LYS A 688 -18.42 15.75 11.25
CA LYS A 688 -19.74 16.40 11.15
C LYS A 688 -19.58 17.91 10.96
N ARG A 689 -19.94 18.42 9.77
CA ARG A 689 -20.05 19.85 9.48
C ARG A 689 -21.09 20.53 10.37
N LEU A 690 -20.88 21.80 10.68
CA LEU A 690 -21.76 22.62 11.51
C LEU A 690 -22.12 23.93 10.79
N GLN A 691 -22.64 24.92 11.51
CA GLN A 691 -22.81 26.28 10.99
C GLN A 691 -21.47 27.03 11.13
N VAL A 692 -21.17 28.01 10.27
CA VAL A 692 -19.83 28.65 10.19
C VAL A 692 -19.43 29.37 11.49
N ASP A 693 -20.40 29.90 12.23
CA ASP A 693 -20.24 30.44 13.58
C ASP A 693 -19.93 29.36 14.61
N GLU A 694 -20.59 28.20 14.51
CA GLU A 694 -20.35 27.02 15.33
C GLU A 694 -18.99 26.35 15.04
N GLU A 695 -18.57 26.26 13.78
CA GLU A 695 -17.26 25.72 13.37
C GLU A 695 -16.10 26.52 13.96
N THR A 696 -16.23 27.85 14.02
CA THR A 696 -15.22 28.75 14.60
C THR A 696 -15.08 28.51 16.11
N HIS A 697 -16.18 28.50 16.86
CA HIS A 697 -16.15 28.24 18.31
C HIS A 697 -15.69 26.82 18.65
N LEU A 698 -16.01 25.84 17.80
CA LEU A 698 -15.56 24.47 17.96
C LEU A 698 -14.05 24.33 17.70
N ALA A 699 -13.50 25.02 16.69
CA ALA A 699 -12.07 25.06 16.43
C ALA A 699 -11.29 25.67 17.61
N GLU A 700 -11.78 26.78 18.18
CA GLU A 700 -11.19 27.34 19.41
C GLU A 700 -11.30 26.39 20.61
N PHE A 701 -12.44 25.70 20.78
CA PHE A 701 -12.61 24.69 21.81
C PHE A 701 -11.55 23.57 21.67
N TYR A 702 -11.31 23.08 20.45
CA TYR A 702 -10.29 22.06 20.19
C TYR A 702 -8.87 22.55 20.50
N ASP A 703 -8.54 23.79 20.15
CA ASP A 703 -7.25 24.41 20.49
C ASP A 703 -7.06 24.54 22.01
N ARG A 704 -8.08 25.01 22.74
CA ARG A 704 -8.05 25.01 24.22
C ARG A 704 -7.91 23.60 24.79
N ALA A 705 -8.65 22.64 24.24
CA ALA A 705 -8.67 21.25 24.71
C ALA A 705 -7.30 20.57 24.55
N ILE A 706 -6.68 20.61 23.37
CA ILE A 706 -5.39 19.95 23.12
C ILE A 706 -4.22 20.62 23.86
N ARG A 707 -4.36 21.88 24.26
CA ARG A 707 -3.40 22.56 25.16
C ARG A 707 -3.52 22.13 26.64
N VAL A 708 -4.70 21.68 27.08
CA VAL A 708 -4.99 21.39 28.50
C VAL A 708 -5.06 19.89 28.80
N ILE A 709 -5.50 19.06 27.86
CA ILE A 709 -5.54 17.59 28.02
C ILE A 709 -4.12 17.03 27.90
N PRO A 710 -3.60 16.30 28.92
CA PRO A 710 -2.23 15.81 28.88
C PRO A 710 -1.98 14.83 27.71
N GLN A 711 -0.86 15.00 27.01
CA GLN A 711 -0.49 14.18 25.84
C GLN A 711 -0.51 12.67 26.12
N ILE A 712 -0.15 12.22 27.33
CA ILE A 712 -0.25 10.80 27.71
C ILE A 712 -1.69 10.26 27.72
N VAL A 713 -2.68 11.10 28.04
CA VAL A 713 -4.11 10.75 27.99
C VAL A 713 -4.59 10.69 26.53
N LEU A 714 -4.14 11.63 25.69
CA LEU A 714 -4.44 11.66 24.26
C LEU A 714 -3.84 10.46 23.51
N LEU A 715 -2.59 10.09 23.82
CA LEU A 715 -1.91 8.93 23.23
C LEU A 715 -2.56 7.61 23.64
N ASN A 716 -2.76 7.39 24.95
CA ASN A 716 -3.32 6.12 25.46
C ASN A 716 -4.77 5.88 25.04
N ASN A 717 -5.52 6.93 24.69
CA ASN A 717 -6.92 6.85 24.25
C ASN A 717 -7.15 7.33 22.81
N PHE A 718 -6.10 7.36 21.96
CA PHE A 718 -6.11 8.05 20.67
C PHE A 718 -7.30 7.71 19.78
N GLU A 719 -7.62 6.41 19.58
CA GLU A 719 -8.74 5.99 18.74
C GLU A 719 -10.12 6.38 19.32
N SER A 720 -10.27 6.48 20.66
CA SER A 720 -11.49 7.02 21.26
C SER A 720 -11.62 8.51 20.98
N TYR A 721 -10.54 9.27 21.22
CA TYR A 721 -10.52 10.72 20.96
C TYR A 721 -10.76 11.06 19.49
N LYS A 722 -10.14 10.34 18.55
CA LYS A 722 -10.23 10.55 17.10
C LYS A 722 -11.67 10.50 16.54
N THR A 723 -12.60 9.87 17.25
CA THR A 723 -14.03 9.90 16.92
C THR A 723 -14.62 11.30 17.06
N PHE A 724 -14.18 12.06 18.06
CA PHE A 724 -14.76 13.34 18.50
C PHE A 724 -13.80 14.53 18.38
N PHE A 725 -12.54 14.30 18.02
CA PHE A 725 -11.48 15.32 17.87
C PHE A 725 -10.79 15.20 16.50
N PRO A 726 -10.53 16.30 15.78
CA PRO A 726 -9.74 16.31 14.55
C PRO A 726 -8.24 16.22 14.88
N ILE A 727 -7.77 15.02 15.24
CA ILE A 727 -6.39 14.76 15.70
C ILE A 727 -5.65 13.74 14.84
N ALA A 728 -4.35 13.98 14.69
CA ALA A 728 -3.39 13.09 14.04
C ALA A 728 -2.20 12.79 14.95
N MET A 729 -1.51 11.67 14.72
CA MET A 729 -0.21 11.39 15.34
C MET A 729 0.92 11.92 14.48
N PHE A 730 1.72 12.85 15.03
CA PHE A 730 2.93 13.38 14.40
C PHE A 730 4.14 13.12 15.30
N ARG A 731 5.10 12.32 14.82
CA ARG A 731 6.36 11.98 15.53
C ARG A 731 6.16 11.46 16.98
N GLY A 732 5.04 10.78 17.25
CA GLY A 732 4.71 10.26 18.58
C GLY A 732 4.00 11.25 19.52
N LEU A 733 3.56 12.41 19.02
CA LEU A 733 2.70 13.37 19.72
C LEU A 733 1.32 13.43 19.04
N VAL A 734 0.28 13.75 19.80
CA VAL A 734 -1.06 14.01 19.28
C VAL A 734 -1.22 15.49 18.99
N VAL A 735 -1.50 15.83 17.74
CA VAL A 735 -1.66 17.22 17.25
C VAL A 735 -3.01 17.39 16.58
N LEU A 736 -3.53 18.62 16.54
CA LEU A 736 -4.71 18.95 15.73
C LEU A 736 -4.36 18.89 14.24
N ASP A 737 -5.25 18.31 13.44
CA ASP A 737 -5.17 18.37 11.98
C ASP A 737 -5.70 19.73 11.49
N THR A 738 -4.83 20.75 11.56
CA THR A 738 -5.15 22.13 11.16
C THR A 738 -5.39 22.27 9.66
N ASN A 739 -4.88 21.36 8.83
CA ASN A 739 -5.13 21.33 7.38
C ASN A 739 -6.59 20.98 7.08
N GLY A 740 -7.24 20.19 7.95
CA GLY A 740 -8.66 19.89 7.86
C GLY A 740 -9.58 21.09 8.15
N ALA A 741 -9.12 22.15 8.81
CA ALA A 741 -10.00 23.23 9.28
C ALA A 741 -10.23 24.35 8.26
N GLN A 742 -9.16 24.92 7.66
CA GLN A 742 -9.29 26.13 6.84
C GLN A 742 -9.98 25.91 5.47
N ASN A 743 -9.96 24.69 4.94
CA ASN A 743 -10.55 24.38 3.63
C ASN A 743 -12.07 24.06 3.69
N GLN A 744 -12.73 24.13 4.85
CA GLN A 744 -14.16 23.79 4.95
C GLN A 744 -15.13 24.93 4.60
N HIS A 745 -14.66 26.19 4.52
CA HIS A 745 -15.51 27.37 4.31
C HIS A 745 -16.18 27.51 2.92
N ARG A 746 -16.10 26.52 2.03
CA ARG A 746 -16.85 26.48 0.76
C ARG A 746 -17.55 25.13 0.52
N ALA A 747 -18.72 24.98 1.11
CA ALA A 747 -19.75 24.04 0.65
C ALA A 747 -21.15 24.68 0.79
N PRO A 748 -22.14 24.38 -0.07
CA PRO A 748 -23.45 25.00 0.01
C PRO A 748 -24.23 24.61 1.27
N SER A 749 -24.97 25.56 1.83
CA SER A 749 -25.85 25.35 2.98
C SER A 749 -27.12 24.59 2.59
N ALA A 750 -27.42 23.48 3.27
CA ALA A 750 -28.59 22.66 3.01
C ALA A 750 -29.78 23.05 3.92
N SER A 751 -30.91 23.42 3.31
CA SER A 751 -32.19 23.56 4.02
C SER A 751 -33.36 23.13 3.13
N GLN A 752 -33.75 21.85 3.25
CA GLN A 752 -34.83 21.16 2.51
C GLN A 752 -34.59 20.94 1.00
N PRO A 753 -35.23 19.92 0.38
CA PRO A 753 -35.49 18.56 0.86
C PRO A 753 -34.53 17.55 0.18
N THR A 754 -34.82 16.25 0.25
CA THR A 754 -33.94 15.15 -0.21
C THR A 754 -33.79 15.05 -1.73
N GLU A 755 -32.72 15.62 -2.27
CA GLU A 755 -32.00 15.16 -3.47
C GLU A 755 -30.49 15.17 -3.15
N GLY A 756 -29.69 14.31 -3.79
CA GLY A 756 -28.23 14.32 -3.61
C GLY A 756 -27.62 13.30 -2.62
N ALA A 757 -28.30 12.18 -2.35
CA ALA A 757 -27.53 10.95 -2.11
C ALA A 757 -26.83 10.58 -3.43
N LEU A 758 -25.52 10.29 -3.43
CA LEU A 758 -24.86 9.75 -4.62
C LEU A 758 -25.64 8.50 -5.05
N GLN A 759 -26.10 8.46 -6.30
CA GLN A 759 -26.73 7.25 -6.80
C GLN A 759 -25.70 6.11 -6.75
N PRO A 760 -26.05 4.95 -6.18
CA PRO A 760 -25.17 3.79 -6.21
C PRO A 760 -24.91 3.42 -7.66
N LEU A 761 -23.68 3.01 -7.98
CA LEU A 761 -23.37 2.52 -9.33
C LEU A 761 -24.33 1.38 -9.66
N PRO A 762 -25.03 1.42 -10.80
CA PRO A 762 -26.09 0.45 -11.10
C PRO A 762 -25.49 -0.95 -11.19
N GLN A 763 -25.80 -1.80 -10.21
CA GLN A 763 -25.26 -3.16 -10.11
C GLN A 763 -25.75 -4.02 -11.28
N ARG A 764 -24.97 -4.01 -12.36
CA ARG A 764 -25.14 -4.90 -13.51
C ARG A 764 -24.50 -6.25 -13.18
N PRO A 765 -25.19 -7.39 -13.37
CA PRO A 765 -24.53 -8.69 -13.28
C PRO A 765 -23.38 -8.76 -14.30
N PRO A 766 -22.34 -9.58 -14.05
CA PRO A 766 -21.28 -9.79 -15.03
C PRO A 766 -21.85 -10.32 -16.35
N PRO A 767 -21.19 -10.05 -17.50
CA PRO A 767 -21.58 -10.62 -18.78
C PRO A 767 -21.61 -12.14 -18.69
N ASN A 768 -22.62 -12.77 -19.30
CA ASN A 768 -22.55 -14.20 -19.56
C ASN A 768 -21.54 -14.42 -20.70
N LEU A 769 -20.37 -15.01 -20.38
CA LEU A 769 -19.35 -15.34 -21.38
C LEU A 769 -19.57 -16.73 -22.02
N HIS A 770 -20.55 -17.50 -21.53
CA HIS A 770 -21.07 -18.71 -22.17
C HIS A 770 -22.09 -18.31 -23.26
N ILE A 771 -21.61 -17.93 -24.44
CA ILE A 771 -22.46 -17.53 -25.58
C ILE A 771 -22.36 -18.57 -26.70
N GLU A 772 -23.51 -19.08 -27.16
CA GLU A 772 -23.59 -19.97 -28.32
C GLU A 772 -23.28 -19.17 -29.61
N LEU A 773 -22.17 -19.50 -30.28
CA LEU A 773 -21.66 -18.73 -31.43
C LEU A 773 -22.57 -18.70 -32.67
N GLU A 774 -23.56 -19.60 -32.77
CA GLU A 774 -24.33 -19.85 -34.00
C GLU A 774 -25.06 -18.61 -34.57
N HIS A 775 -25.20 -17.56 -33.76
CA HIS A 775 -25.90 -16.32 -34.10
C HIS A 775 -24.98 -15.08 -34.19
N LEU A 776 -23.65 -15.23 -34.05
CA LEU A 776 -22.69 -14.11 -34.04
C LEU A 776 -21.89 -13.97 -35.34
N THR A 777 -21.69 -12.72 -35.77
CA THR A 777 -20.82 -12.39 -36.91
C THR A 777 -19.38 -12.22 -36.43
N ILE A 778 -18.49 -13.15 -36.81
CA ILE A 778 -17.07 -13.13 -36.44
C ILE A 778 -16.26 -12.25 -37.41
N ASN A 779 -15.87 -11.07 -36.92
CA ASN A 779 -14.92 -10.18 -37.57
C ASN A 779 -13.49 -10.67 -37.27
N ARG A 780 -12.77 -11.19 -38.28
CA ARG A 780 -11.44 -11.78 -38.12
C ARG A 780 -10.29 -10.82 -38.41
N HIS A 781 -9.12 -11.15 -37.86
CA HIS A 781 -7.85 -10.45 -38.09
C HIS A 781 -7.88 -8.98 -37.63
N MET A 782 -8.61 -8.71 -36.53
CA MET A 782 -8.69 -7.38 -35.94
C MET A 782 -7.35 -6.98 -35.29
N GLU A 783 -6.94 -5.72 -35.47
CA GLU A 783 -5.83 -5.12 -34.74
C GLU A 783 -6.30 -4.31 -33.54
N ILE A 784 -5.46 -4.23 -32.50
CA ILE A 784 -5.80 -3.56 -31.24
C ILE A 784 -6.15 -2.06 -31.42
N PRO A 785 -5.41 -1.24 -32.21
CA PRO A 785 -5.81 0.14 -32.49
C PRO A 785 -7.20 0.29 -33.12
N VAL A 786 -7.61 -0.67 -33.97
CA VAL A 786 -8.93 -0.65 -34.61
C VAL A 786 -10.05 -0.85 -33.58
N LEU A 787 -9.83 -1.68 -32.56
CA LEU A 787 -10.82 -1.94 -31.50
C LEU A 787 -11.12 -0.70 -30.66
N TYR A 788 -10.12 0.15 -30.40
CA TYR A 788 -10.36 1.45 -29.75
C TYR A 788 -11.24 2.35 -30.62
N GLY A 789 -11.03 2.38 -31.93
CA GLY A 789 -11.76 3.21 -32.89
C GLY A 789 -13.24 2.84 -33.12
N LEU A 790 -13.70 1.63 -32.74
CA LEU A 790 -15.08 1.19 -33.00
C LEU A 790 -16.13 2.06 -32.31
N ASP A 791 -17.25 2.34 -33.00
CA ASP A 791 -18.37 3.13 -32.47
C ASP A 791 -19.41 2.29 -31.71
N MET A 792 -19.71 1.08 -32.19
CA MET A 792 -20.85 0.29 -31.71
C MET A 792 -20.48 -0.71 -30.61
N THR A 793 -21.41 -0.89 -29.67
CA THR A 793 -21.45 -2.04 -28.73
C THR A 793 -22.48 -3.08 -29.19
N ASP A 794 -22.52 -3.37 -30.48
CA ASP A 794 -23.48 -4.31 -31.07
C ASP A 794 -23.12 -5.75 -30.67
N SER A 795 -23.96 -6.34 -29.80
CA SER A 795 -23.77 -7.69 -29.25
C SER A 795 -23.95 -8.82 -30.28
N SER A 796 -24.19 -8.51 -31.55
CA SER A 796 -24.20 -9.43 -32.69
C SER A 796 -22.82 -9.67 -33.29
N HIS A 797 -21.80 -8.89 -32.89
CA HIS A 797 -20.45 -8.96 -33.44
C HIS A 797 -19.43 -9.49 -32.42
N LEU A 798 -18.57 -10.37 -32.92
CA LEU A 798 -17.44 -10.94 -32.20
C LEU A 798 -16.16 -10.59 -32.95
N TYR A 799 -15.11 -10.22 -32.22
CA TYR A 799 -13.86 -9.73 -32.79
C TYR A 799 -12.74 -10.75 -32.50
N GLU A 800 -12.32 -11.48 -33.52
CA GLU A 800 -11.27 -12.50 -33.45
C GLU A 800 -9.91 -11.87 -33.79
N LEU A 801 -9.03 -11.80 -32.80
CA LEU A 801 -7.69 -11.23 -32.90
C LEU A 801 -6.62 -12.21 -32.40
N ARG A 802 -5.38 -12.03 -32.86
CA ARG A 802 -4.24 -12.85 -32.42
C ARG A 802 -3.19 -11.97 -31.74
N ALA A 803 -2.95 -12.20 -30.46
CA ALA A 803 -2.10 -11.34 -29.62
C ALA A 803 -1.28 -12.14 -28.61
N LYS A 804 -0.17 -11.55 -28.17
CA LYS A 804 0.73 -12.04 -27.13
C LYS A 804 0.25 -11.60 -25.75
N VAL A 805 0.15 -12.52 -24.79
CA VAL A 805 -0.08 -12.20 -23.37
C VAL A 805 1.22 -11.68 -22.76
N VAL A 806 1.16 -10.49 -22.17
CA VAL A 806 2.31 -9.80 -21.55
C VAL A 806 2.10 -9.53 -20.05
N ALA A 807 0.87 -9.65 -19.55
CA ALA A 807 0.60 -9.91 -18.13
C ALA A 807 -0.75 -10.62 -17.97
N ALA A 808 -0.89 -11.35 -16.86
CA ALA A 808 -2.16 -11.85 -16.34
C ALA A 808 -2.26 -11.41 -14.86
N ILE A 809 -3.38 -10.81 -14.47
CA ILE A 809 -3.60 -10.30 -13.11
C ILE A 809 -4.96 -10.81 -12.61
N ARG A 810 -5.01 -11.30 -11.37
CA ARG A 810 -6.19 -11.94 -10.79
C ARG A 810 -6.49 -11.38 -9.40
N THR A 811 -7.75 -11.02 -9.16
CA THR A 811 -8.30 -10.72 -7.84
C THR A 811 -9.35 -11.78 -7.46
N SER A 812 -10.26 -11.49 -6.52
CA SER A 812 -11.40 -12.37 -6.21
C SER A 812 -12.56 -12.25 -7.20
N GLU A 813 -12.67 -11.14 -7.93
CA GLU A 813 -13.82 -10.81 -8.79
C GLU A 813 -13.42 -10.41 -10.23
N LEU A 814 -12.13 -10.47 -10.56
CA LEU A 814 -11.62 -10.15 -11.89
C LEU A 814 -10.40 -11.00 -12.23
N LEU A 815 -10.38 -11.57 -13.43
CA LEU A 815 -9.16 -11.99 -14.13
C LEU A 815 -8.96 -11.07 -15.34
N ALA A 816 -7.80 -10.43 -15.45
CA ALA A 816 -7.47 -9.51 -16.54
C ALA A 816 -6.18 -9.93 -17.24
N PHE A 817 -6.22 -9.98 -18.58
CA PHE A 817 -5.05 -10.18 -19.44
C PHE A 817 -4.66 -8.86 -20.09
N TYR A 818 -3.38 -8.52 -20.04
CA TYR A 818 -2.79 -7.50 -20.90
C TYR A 818 -2.23 -8.21 -22.12
N ILE A 819 -2.75 -7.88 -23.31
CA ILE A 819 -2.39 -8.52 -24.56
C ILE A 819 -1.92 -7.49 -25.59
N THR A 820 -0.95 -7.85 -26.42
CA THR A 820 -0.39 -6.98 -27.46
C THR A 820 -0.29 -7.68 -28.81
N ASN A 821 -0.54 -6.94 -29.89
CA ASN A 821 -0.20 -7.35 -31.26
C ASN A 821 1.06 -6.63 -31.77
N ASP A 822 1.86 -6.07 -30.85
CA ASP A 822 3.15 -5.48 -31.19
C ASP A 822 4.22 -6.56 -31.42
N TYR A 823 4.79 -6.53 -32.63
CA TYR A 823 5.89 -7.37 -33.08
C TYR A 823 7.18 -6.56 -33.29
N ILE A 824 7.15 -5.25 -33.02
CA ILE A 824 8.24 -4.29 -33.27
C ILE A 824 8.95 -3.98 -31.96
N SER A 825 8.18 -3.64 -30.91
CA SER A 825 8.73 -3.26 -29.61
C SER A 825 9.08 -4.49 -28.77
N GLN A 826 10.34 -4.60 -28.33
CA GLN A 826 10.80 -5.77 -27.56
C GLN A 826 10.22 -5.79 -26.13
N ASP A 827 10.47 -4.73 -25.35
CA ASP A 827 10.05 -4.64 -23.94
C ASP A 827 9.12 -3.44 -23.67
N MET A 828 9.38 -2.29 -24.31
CA MET A 828 8.61 -1.04 -24.16
C MET A 828 7.40 -1.00 -25.11
N LEU A 829 6.23 -1.44 -24.65
CA LEU A 829 5.02 -1.53 -25.47
C LEU A 829 4.28 -0.21 -25.61
N ASP A 830 3.83 0.07 -26.83
CA ASP A 830 2.94 1.18 -27.18
C ASP A 830 1.56 1.06 -26.45
N PRO A 831 1.14 2.06 -25.64
CA PRO A 831 -0.13 2.01 -24.91
C PRO A 831 -1.39 1.87 -25.78
N THR A 832 -1.35 2.26 -27.06
CA THR A 832 -2.46 2.11 -28.02
C THR A 832 -2.49 0.72 -28.67
N ARG A 833 -1.45 -0.10 -28.45
CA ARG A 833 -1.30 -1.47 -28.94
C ARG A 833 -1.35 -2.53 -27.84
N VAL A 834 -1.49 -2.12 -26.58
CA VAL A 834 -1.74 -3.00 -25.42
C VAL A 834 -3.21 -2.94 -25.03
N LEU A 835 -3.94 -4.03 -25.23
CA LEU A 835 -5.35 -4.17 -24.84
C LEU A 835 -5.47 -4.83 -23.47
N ARG A 836 -6.30 -4.25 -22.59
CA ARG A 836 -6.75 -4.91 -21.35
C ARG A 836 -8.04 -5.68 -21.64
N VAL A 837 -7.97 -7.02 -21.51
CA VAL A 837 -9.08 -7.95 -21.70
C VAL A 837 -9.49 -8.51 -20.35
N GLU A 838 -10.78 -8.47 -20.03
CA GLU A 838 -11.32 -8.64 -18.69
C GLU A 838 -12.34 -9.79 -18.63
N ILE A 839 -12.18 -10.69 -17.65
CA ILE A 839 -13.11 -11.76 -17.27
C ILE A 839 -13.64 -11.40 -15.86
N PRO A 840 -14.71 -10.58 -15.78
CA PRO A 840 -15.27 -10.13 -14.50
C PRO A 840 -16.27 -11.13 -13.91
N GLY A 841 -16.28 -11.23 -12.58
CA GLY A 841 -17.21 -12.00 -11.76
C GLY A 841 -16.78 -13.46 -11.54
N HIS A 842 -16.88 -13.91 -10.29
CA HIS A 842 -16.49 -15.27 -9.85
C HIS A 842 -16.99 -16.41 -10.75
N SER A 843 -18.24 -16.35 -11.26
CA SER A 843 -18.80 -17.41 -12.12
C SER A 843 -18.09 -17.55 -13.49
N ASN A 844 -17.64 -16.44 -14.06
CA ASN A 844 -16.87 -16.46 -15.31
C ASN A 844 -15.42 -16.93 -15.07
N MET A 845 -14.86 -16.64 -13.89
CA MET A 845 -13.55 -17.14 -13.48
C MET A 845 -13.59 -18.66 -13.19
N ASP A 846 -14.62 -19.15 -12.50
CA ASP A 846 -14.89 -20.58 -12.31
C ASP A 846 -14.96 -21.32 -13.65
N TYR A 847 -15.68 -20.76 -14.63
CA TYR A 847 -15.72 -21.29 -16.00
C TYR A 847 -14.35 -21.28 -16.68
N PHE A 848 -13.63 -20.14 -16.62
CA PHE A 848 -12.28 -20.04 -17.20
C PHE A 848 -11.34 -21.12 -16.62
N PHE A 849 -11.37 -21.36 -15.31
CA PHE A 849 -10.58 -22.40 -14.65
C PHE A 849 -11.23 -23.81 -14.72
N GLY A 850 -12.38 -23.98 -15.37
CA GLY A 850 -13.10 -25.25 -15.48
C GLY A 850 -13.50 -25.87 -14.13
N THR A 851 -13.72 -25.06 -13.10
CA THR A 851 -13.94 -25.49 -11.71
C THR A 851 -15.33 -25.09 -11.22
N TYR A 852 -16.22 -26.05 -10.94
CA TYR A 852 -17.56 -25.75 -10.42
C TYR A 852 -17.63 -25.86 -8.89
N ALA A 853 -17.46 -24.70 -8.24
CA ALA A 853 -17.86 -24.35 -6.87
C ALA A 853 -17.14 -24.97 -5.64
N SER A 854 -16.96 -24.07 -4.66
CA SER A 854 -16.75 -24.26 -3.21
C SER A 854 -15.33 -24.53 -2.69
N GLN A 855 -14.90 -23.60 -1.81
CA GLN A 855 -13.67 -23.62 -1.00
C GLN A 855 -12.35 -23.78 -1.77
N GLU A 856 -11.95 -22.72 -2.46
CA GLU A 856 -10.56 -22.55 -2.91
C GLU A 856 -9.59 -22.68 -1.71
N THR A 857 -8.68 -23.65 -1.75
CA THR A 857 -7.55 -23.62 -0.82
C THR A 857 -6.43 -22.75 -1.38
N HIS A 858 -5.58 -22.22 -0.50
CA HIS A 858 -4.38 -21.47 -0.90
C HIS A 858 -3.48 -22.26 -1.88
N ARG A 859 -3.55 -23.61 -1.90
CA ARG A 859 -2.79 -24.42 -2.85
C ARG A 859 -3.36 -24.37 -4.27
N ASP A 860 -4.68 -24.30 -4.39
CA ASP A 860 -5.37 -24.29 -5.69
C ASP A 860 -5.21 -22.92 -6.36
N LEU A 861 -5.23 -21.85 -5.57
CA LEU A 861 -4.88 -20.49 -6.02
C LEU A 861 -3.46 -20.44 -6.61
N VAL A 862 -2.45 -20.90 -5.85
CA VAL A 862 -1.05 -20.92 -6.30
C VAL A 862 -0.86 -21.81 -7.54
N ALA A 863 -1.62 -22.90 -7.67
CA ALA A 863 -1.60 -23.73 -8.87
C ALA A 863 -2.18 -23.02 -10.11
N ARG A 864 -3.30 -22.30 -9.96
CA ARG A 864 -3.91 -21.48 -11.02
C ARG A 864 -3.00 -20.31 -11.43
N ASP A 865 -2.40 -19.62 -10.46
CA ASP A 865 -1.49 -18.50 -10.73
C ASP A 865 -0.21 -18.97 -11.44
N ALA A 866 0.31 -20.16 -11.09
CA ALA A 866 1.40 -20.79 -11.83
C ALA A 866 1.00 -21.18 -13.27
N GLN A 867 -0.23 -21.66 -13.50
CA GLN A 867 -0.72 -21.93 -14.87
C GLN A 867 -0.86 -20.64 -15.69
N LEU A 868 -1.41 -19.56 -15.11
CA LEU A 868 -1.45 -18.24 -15.75
C LEU A 868 -0.04 -17.76 -16.11
N GLY A 869 0.94 -17.96 -15.23
CA GLY A 869 2.35 -17.69 -15.50
C GLY A 869 2.88 -18.39 -16.76
N THR A 870 2.46 -19.63 -17.04
CA THR A 870 2.88 -20.36 -18.26
C THR A 870 2.25 -19.85 -19.57
N MET A 871 1.30 -18.91 -19.51
CA MET A 871 0.71 -18.23 -20.66
C MET A 871 1.40 -16.90 -20.99
N ILE A 872 2.15 -16.33 -20.03
CA ILE A 872 2.90 -15.10 -20.25
C ILE A 872 4.01 -15.38 -21.28
N GLY A 873 4.26 -14.42 -22.17
CA GLY A 873 5.21 -14.58 -23.26
C GLY A 873 4.62 -15.23 -24.52
N GLU A 874 3.48 -15.93 -24.41
CA GLU A 874 2.88 -16.70 -25.50
C GLU A 874 1.80 -15.91 -26.27
N THR A 875 1.68 -16.20 -27.56
CA THR A 875 0.57 -15.74 -28.41
C THR A 875 -0.66 -16.62 -28.20
N PHE A 876 -1.87 -16.09 -28.34
CA PHE A 876 -3.13 -16.85 -28.44
C PHE A 876 -4.11 -16.18 -29.42
N THR A 877 -5.18 -16.89 -29.77
CA THR A 877 -6.29 -16.37 -30.58
C THR A 877 -7.47 -16.03 -29.67
N PHE A 878 -7.74 -14.75 -29.47
CA PHE A 878 -8.80 -14.26 -28.59
C PHE A 878 -10.07 -13.90 -29.37
N ARG A 879 -11.22 -14.37 -28.87
CA ARG A 879 -12.55 -14.02 -29.36
C ARG A 879 -13.19 -13.02 -28.41
N LEU A 880 -13.21 -11.74 -28.80
CA LEU A 880 -13.63 -10.65 -27.91
C LEU A 880 -15.04 -10.13 -28.23
N VAL A 881 -15.79 -9.83 -27.17
CA VAL A 881 -17.04 -9.05 -27.21
C VAL A 881 -16.88 -7.77 -26.40
N ALA A 882 -17.57 -6.71 -26.82
CA ALA A 882 -17.62 -5.46 -26.08
C ALA A 882 -18.67 -5.53 -24.96
N PHE A 883 -18.29 -5.16 -23.73
CA PHE A 883 -19.22 -5.07 -22.59
C PHE A 883 -19.16 -3.68 -21.94
N ALA A 884 -20.26 -3.24 -21.33
CA ALA A 884 -20.41 -1.89 -20.78
C ALA A 884 -20.56 -1.93 -19.25
N VAL A 885 -19.47 -1.59 -18.54
CA VAL A 885 -19.33 -1.55 -17.07
C VAL A 885 -19.66 -0.15 -16.54
N PRO A 886 -20.51 0.01 -15.52
CA PRO A 886 -20.81 1.34 -14.96
C PRO A 886 -19.57 1.98 -14.33
N VAL A 887 -19.36 3.27 -14.60
CA VAL A 887 -18.30 4.10 -13.99
C VAL A 887 -18.82 5.43 -13.43
N SER A 888 -20.07 5.78 -13.74
CA SER A 888 -20.89 6.71 -12.97
C SER A 888 -22.35 6.19 -12.97
N PRO A 889 -23.31 6.84 -12.30
CA PRO A 889 -24.72 6.49 -12.42
C PRO A 889 -25.28 6.66 -13.85
N SER A 890 -24.64 7.52 -14.66
CA SER A 890 -25.07 7.93 -16.00
C SER A 890 -24.19 7.37 -17.14
N ARG A 891 -22.95 6.92 -16.84
CA ARG A 891 -21.94 6.50 -17.82
C ARG A 891 -21.42 5.07 -17.57
N PHE A 892 -21.11 4.40 -18.67
CA PHE A 892 -20.54 3.05 -18.75
C PHE A 892 -19.25 3.08 -19.57
N LEU A 893 -18.18 2.47 -19.06
CA LEU A 893 -16.95 2.21 -19.79
C LEU A 893 -17.09 0.95 -20.64
N ARG A 894 -16.68 1.02 -21.92
CA ARG A 894 -16.49 -0.17 -22.76
C ARG A 894 -15.23 -0.93 -22.33
N ILE A 895 -15.42 -2.16 -21.86
CA ILE A 895 -14.37 -3.17 -21.68
C ILE A 895 -14.45 -4.23 -22.79
N TRP A 896 -13.41 -5.04 -22.92
CA TRP A 896 -13.37 -6.19 -23.81
C TRP A 896 -13.33 -7.48 -23.00
N CYS A 897 -14.30 -8.37 -23.23
CA CYS A 897 -14.37 -9.67 -22.57
C CYS A 897 -14.11 -10.79 -23.57
N PRO A 898 -13.35 -11.85 -23.20
CA PRO A 898 -13.17 -13.00 -24.06
C PRO A 898 -14.33 -14.00 -23.88
N VAL A 899 -14.82 -14.57 -24.98
CA VAL A 899 -15.79 -15.69 -24.99
C VAL A 899 -15.12 -16.94 -25.55
N GLU A 900 -15.62 -18.12 -25.20
CA GLU A 900 -14.95 -19.41 -25.50
C GLU A 900 -13.47 -19.40 -25.10
N CYS A 901 -13.22 -18.99 -23.86
CA CYS A 901 -11.87 -18.81 -23.34
C CYS A 901 -11.77 -19.49 -21.97
N THR A 902 -11.15 -20.67 -21.95
CA THR A 902 -10.77 -21.39 -20.73
C THR A 902 -9.27 -21.65 -20.68
N ILE A 903 -8.77 -21.90 -19.46
CA ILE A 903 -7.39 -22.33 -19.20
C ILE A 903 -7.01 -23.57 -20.02
N GLN A 904 -7.99 -24.44 -20.31
CA GLN A 904 -7.80 -25.69 -21.04
C GLN A 904 -7.62 -25.42 -22.54
N GLU A 905 -8.48 -24.60 -23.15
CA GLU A 905 -8.39 -24.24 -24.57
C GLU A 905 -7.09 -23.50 -24.89
N LEU A 906 -6.69 -22.54 -24.03
CA LEU A 906 -5.40 -21.86 -24.15
C LEU A 906 -4.23 -22.86 -24.04
N SER A 907 -4.27 -23.78 -23.07
CA SER A 907 -3.25 -24.84 -22.92
C SER A 907 -3.18 -25.76 -24.16
N TYR A 908 -4.32 -26.09 -24.78
CA TYR A 908 -4.37 -26.87 -26.01
C TYR A 908 -3.82 -26.08 -27.21
N GLU A 909 -4.10 -24.78 -27.35
CA GLU A 909 -3.55 -23.94 -28.43
C GLU A 909 -2.02 -23.81 -28.30
N GLN A 910 -1.51 -23.65 -27.08
CA GLN A 910 -0.09 -23.63 -26.76
C GLN A 910 0.58 -24.97 -27.12
N ALA A 911 0.00 -26.09 -26.69
CA ALA A 911 0.52 -27.43 -26.98
C ALA A 911 0.52 -27.73 -28.49
N ALA A 912 -0.55 -27.36 -29.20
CA ALA A 912 -0.66 -27.52 -30.64
C ALA A 912 0.39 -26.70 -31.40
N ARG A 913 0.64 -25.44 -30.99
CA ARG A 913 1.70 -24.61 -31.59
C ARG A 913 3.11 -25.13 -31.31
N ARG A 914 3.38 -25.62 -30.10
CA ARG A 914 4.66 -26.27 -29.76
C ARG A 914 4.90 -27.54 -30.58
N ALA A 915 3.85 -28.33 -30.83
CA ALA A 915 3.89 -29.49 -31.73
C ALA A 915 4.14 -29.08 -33.19
N GLN A 916 3.45 -28.05 -33.71
CA GLN A 916 3.66 -27.53 -35.07
C GLN A 916 5.07 -26.97 -35.29
N ALA A 917 5.62 -26.23 -34.32
CA ALA A 917 7.00 -25.75 -34.38
C ALA A 917 8.00 -26.92 -34.41
N THR A 918 7.81 -27.92 -33.55
CA THR A 918 8.63 -29.15 -33.51
C THR A 918 8.54 -29.95 -34.83
N ALA A 919 7.38 -29.93 -35.50
CA ALA A 919 7.19 -30.58 -36.79
C ALA A 919 7.85 -29.82 -37.95
N LYS A 920 7.88 -28.48 -37.91
CA LYS A 920 8.57 -27.65 -38.91
C LYS A 920 10.09 -27.83 -38.88
N VAL A 921 10.71 -27.77 -37.71
CA VAL A 921 12.16 -27.98 -37.57
C VAL A 921 12.58 -29.34 -38.16
N LYS A 922 11.81 -30.40 -37.89
CA LYS A 922 12.01 -31.74 -38.47
C LYS A 922 11.76 -31.86 -39.99
N LEU A 923 11.27 -30.82 -40.64
CA LEU A 923 11.06 -30.69 -42.09
C LEU A 923 12.06 -29.74 -42.75
N GLU A 924 12.84 -29.00 -41.95
CA GLU A 924 13.95 -28.15 -42.38
C GLU A 924 15.31 -28.86 -42.15
N ASP A 925 15.37 -29.78 -41.18
CA ASP A 925 16.48 -30.71 -40.92
C ASP A 925 16.47 -31.98 -41.83
N SER A 926 15.60 -32.07 -42.86
CA SER A 926 15.34 -33.29 -43.66
C SER A 926 15.34 -33.10 -45.18
#